data_AF-A0A7S1X7B2-F1
#
_entry.id   AF-A0A7S1X7B2-F1
#
_cell.length_a   1.000
_cell.length_b   1.000
_cell.length_c   1.000
_cell.angle_alpha   90.00
_cell.angle_beta   90.00
_cell.angle_gamma   90.00
#
_symmetry.space_group_name_H-M   'P 1'
#
loop_
_entity.id
_entity.type
_entity.pdbx_description
1 polymer ?
#
loop_
_entity_poly.entity_id
_entity_poly.type
_entity_poly.pdbx_seq_one_letter_code
_entity_poly.pdbx_strand_id
1 'polypeptide(L)'
;KQKTACSWVNTPAELRALRRTLQQAPRIALDCEHNALRSYLGLTCLVQIAIEGAGDYLVDSLALHCQMHELADIFANPAICKVVHGGENDVLWLQRDFHLYLVNVHDTQKLAAAAGFHRMSLSHLLQEVCSVQVDKSYQSADWTLRPLPPPLAAYARQDVHYLLHLHDRLLQMVRDKQDGEKLLEEAHRRSQAVSLLLYTKPLHGPSVRSATVSLLRQLLHGKAGKATRGGDVVRDCVHALCEWRDTIARRVDEGAQYVLPDEAVLALATGSRRNSRAQLVSTVAAALPRSEQDGEYGHCSKASEVSWVVSRHAEELLRLLSRAQEGGLPWAEVDMLQLAGSGNRQSSSKAAKKARADVRERLVLKFSAKSPVYENCRMLSQDGELLCHCDRRKMRWYLERGLATLVADQENTIRLNFQHQNTGKADASNRFYATSKSNHCVVCGESGHYLRYRVVPSCYRRHFPLHLKTHRSHDIVLVCISCHEAAQVVADEVKRELAAEHDIPLNPPPLAPPASLVSAAGDNGGGSGGTKAAGDSSGQEAAGVHPYNARRAAQALSKNGDAMPASRREELEAVIKQFLGRSQGEEELPGLQPGDLDAALVAGVSRRRQRKMLQRYGRTAVMAKNGSDGDEGGEGSGAEEERERGESTGRYAPSSRSEEKDQWGHGWHGSRVVARILEKGGEEELLDLIRRFRERFVERLSPRFMPPGWEVDHSAAREFGKHSIYYGQAG
;
A
#
# COMPACT_ATOMS: atom_id res chain seq x y z
N LYS A 1 -0.89 48.40 -6.70
CA LYS A 1 -1.24 47.57 -5.53
C LYS A 1 -0.40 48.05 -4.34
N GLN A 2 -1.00 48.20 -3.16
CA GLN A 2 -0.38 48.74 -1.94
C GLN A 2 0.97 48.06 -1.61
N LYS A 3 1.87 48.78 -0.93
CA LYS A 3 3.13 48.22 -0.39
C LYS A 3 2.79 47.11 0.62
N THR A 4 2.69 45.87 0.16
CA THR A 4 2.50 44.71 1.05
C THR A 4 3.74 44.55 1.92
N ALA A 5 3.57 44.44 3.24
CA ALA A 5 4.68 44.22 4.16
C ALA A 5 5.25 42.81 3.96
N CYS A 6 6.59 42.67 4.06
CA CYS A 6 7.28 41.40 4.10
C CYS A 6 8.00 41.30 5.45
N SER A 7 7.71 40.27 6.23
CA SER A 7 8.24 40.08 7.59
C SER A 7 9.19 38.89 7.64
N TRP A 8 10.36 39.08 8.24
CA TRP A 8 11.28 37.99 8.57
C TRP A 8 10.92 37.42 9.94
N VAL A 9 10.78 36.09 10.03
CA VAL A 9 10.38 35.38 11.26
C VAL A 9 11.49 34.42 11.64
N ASN A 10 12.24 34.73 12.69
CA ASN A 10 13.34 33.87 13.17
C ASN A 10 13.37 33.67 14.69
N THR A 11 12.39 34.21 15.42
CA THR A 11 12.22 33.94 16.85
C THR A 11 10.92 33.18 17.16
N PRO A 12 10.88 32.38 18.23
CA PRO A 12 9.65 31.67 18.63
C PRO A 12 8.47 32.62 18.91
N ALA A 13 8.74 33.83 19.41
CA ALA A 13 7.71 34.83 19.68
C ALA A 13 7.07 35.34 18.38
N GLU A 14 7.87 35.62 17.35
CA GLU A 14 7.39 35.99 16.02
C GLU A 14 6.64 34.83 15.36
N LEU A 15 7.11 33.59 15.51
CA LEU A 15 6.42 32.41 14.99
C LEU A 15 5.02 32.25 15.59
N ARG A 16 4.85 32.48 16.90
CA ARG A 16 3.54 32.47 17.56
C ARG A 16 2.66 33.64 17.16
N ALA A 17 3.25 34.80 16.86
CA ALA A 17 2.51 35.92 16.29
C ALA A 17 1.98 35.56 14.90
N LEU A 18 2.84 35.01 14.03
CA LEU A 18 2.46 34.50 12.72
C LEU A 18 1.37 33.43 12.81
N ARG A 19 1.51 32.46 13.72
CA ARG A 19 0.50 31.40 13.96
C ARG A 19 -0.89 31.97 14.23
N ARG A 20 -1.00 33.02 15.07
CA ARG A 20 -2.29 33.69 15.35
C ARG A 20 -2.88 34.33 14.09
N THR A 21 -2.05 34.94 13.26
CA THR A 21 -2.47 35.51 11.97
C THR A 21 -2.94 34.42 11.01
N LEU A 22 -2.21 33.31 10.90
CA LEU A 22 -2.56 32.18 10.04
C LEU A 22 -3.90 31.54 10.44
N GLN A 23 -4.20 31.48 11.73
CA GLN A 23 -5.44 30.89 12.24
C GLN A 23 -6.70 31.63 11.79
N GLN A 24 -6.58 32.92 11.44
CA GLN A 24 -7.68 33.75 10.95
C GLN A 24 -7.80 33.74 9.41
N ALA A 25 -6.80 33.17 8.72
CA ALA A 25 -6.77 33.18 7.27
C ALA A 25 -7.62 32.04 6.69
N PRO A 26 -8.51 32.31 5.70
CA PRO A 26 -9.26 31.25 5.02
C PRO A 26 -8.37 30.42 4.09
N ARG A 27 -7.26 31.01 3.63
CA ARG A 27 -6.28 30.38 2.75
C ARG A 27 -4.91 31.04 2.91
N ILE A 28 -3.86 30.27 2.66
CA ILE A 28 -2.47 30.71 2.71
C ILE A 28 -1.73 30.16 1.51
N ALA A 29 -0.79 30.92 0.95
CA ALA A 29 0.17 30.43 -0.03
C ALA A 29 1.43 29.95 0.69
N LEU A 30 2.03 28.86 0.21
CA LEU A 30 3.18 28.19 0.83
C LEU A 30 4.20 27.78 -0.23
N ASP A 31 5.47 27.97 0.08
CA ASP A 31 6.61 27.44 -0.67
C ASP A 31 7.76 27.09 0.30
N CYS A 32 8.77 26.35 -0.16
CA CYS A 32 9.95 26.00 0.64
C CYS A 32 11.24 26.09 -0.17
N GLU A 33 12.31 26.58 0.48
CA GLU A 33 13.66 26.52 -0.09
C GLU A 33 14.50 25.46 0.60
N HIS A 34 15.27 24.72 -0.20
CA HIS A 34 15.93 23.49 0.20
C HIS A 34 17.42 23.49 -0.16
N ASN A 35 18.26 22.93 0.70
CA ASN A 35 19.66 22.66 0.40
C ASN A 35 19.96 21.15 0.54
N ALA A 36 20.46 20.55 -0.54
CA ALA A 36 20.85 19.13 -0.60
C ALA A 36 22.37 18.92 -0.71
N LEU A 37 23.16 19.99 -0.87
CA LEU A 37 24.60 19.87 -1.04
C LEU A 37 25.31 19.58 0.27
N ARG A 38 24.92 20.28 1.34
CA ARG A 38 25.57 20.22 2.66
C ARG A 38 24.79 19.44 3.72
N SER A 39 23.89 18.55 3.27
CA SER A 39 23.13 17.62 4.11
C SER A 39 22.75 16.39 3.29
N TYR A 40 22.83 15.19 3.88
CA TYR A 40 22.59 13.95 3.14
C TYR A 40 21.12 13.78 2.74
N LEU A 41 20.21 13.95 3.69
CA LEU A 41 18.77 13.92 3.42
C LEU A 41 18.27 15.25 2.86
N GLY A 42 19.11 16.28 2.94
CA GLY A 42 18.81 17.66 2.64
C GLY A 42 18.10 18.36 3.81
N LEU A 43 18.03 19.69 3.71
CA LEU A 43 17.54 20.56 4.78
C LEU A 43 16.63 21.65 4.21
N THR A 44 15.46 21.87 4.82
CA THR A 44 14.60 23.00 4.49
C THR A 44 15.11 24.25 5.20
N CYS A 45 15.57 25.21 4.39
CA CYS A 45 16.28 26.40 4.84
C CYS A 45 15.37 27.61 5.03
N LEU A 46 14.26 27.69 4.28
CA LEU A 46 13.30 28.78 4.37
C LEU A 46 11.90 28.25 4.06
N VAL A 47 10.89 28.77 4.75
CA VAL A 47 9.47 28.54 4.43
C VAL A 47 8.81 29.88 4.18
N GLN A 48 8.22 30.06 3.00
CA GLN A 48 7.55 31.29 2.63
C GLN A 48 6.05 31.13 2.79
N ILE A 49 5.41 32.17 3.34
CA ILE A 49 3.97 32.18 3.53
C ILE A 49 3.41 33.53 3.11
N ALA A 50 2.41 33.54 2.23
CA ALA A 50 1.64 34.75 1.93
C ALA A 50 0.19 34.61 2.39
N ILE A 51 -0.31 35.68 3.02
CA ILE A 51 -1.66 35.77 3.57
C ILE A 51 -2.33 36.99 2.97
N GLU A 52 -3.49 36.79 2.35
CA GLU A 52 -4.27 37.87 1.75
C GLU A 52 -4.65 38.91 2.82
N GLY A 53 -4.30 40.17 2.58
CA GLY A 53 -4.57 41.29 3.49
C GLY A 53 -3.62 41.42 4.69
N ALA A 54 -2.88 40.37 5.08
CA ALA A 54 -1.99 40.40 6.25
C ALA A 54 -0.49 40.46 5.90
N GLY A 55 -0.10 40.16 4.66
CA GLY A 55 1.28 40.33 4.16
C GLY A 55 2.01 39.03 3.84
N ASP A 56 3.30 39.18 3.54
CA ASP A 56 4.21 38.08 3.19
C ASP A 56 5.16 37.81 4.37
N TYR A 57 5.50 36.54 4.58
CA TYR A 57 6.34 36.09 5.69
C TYR A 57 7.42 35.15 5.15
N LEU A 58 8.66 35.42 5.55
CA LEU A 58 9.82 34.56 5.30
C LEU A 58 10.24 33.97 6.64
N VAL A 59 9.98 32.68 6.83
CA VAL A 59 10.23 31.95 8.08
C VAL A 59 11.59 31.27 7.99
N ASP A 60 12.51 31.67 8.86
CA ASP A 60 13.82 31.05 9.01
C ASP A 60 13.69 29.68 9.68
N SER A 61 13.46 28.66 8.87
CA SER A 61 13.26 27.29 9.34
C SER A 61 14.54 26.63 9.86
N LEU A 62 15.72 27.23 9.64
CA LEU A 62 16.97 26.81 10.28
C LEU A 62 16.99 27.27 11.74
N ALA A 63 16.74 28.55 11.97
CA ALA A 63 16.71 29.13 13.32
C ALA A 63 15.54 28.55 14.16
N LEU A 64 14.41 28.26 13.50
CA LEU A 64 13.17 27.80 14.14
C LEU A 64 12.93 26.29 13.99
N HIS A 65 13.93 25.51 13.58
CA HIS A 65 13.77 24.09 13.26
C HIS A 65 13.03 23.31 14.37
N CYS A 66 13.36 23.58 15.64
CA CYS A 66 12.72 22.92 16.78
C CYS A 66 11.32 23.44 17.11
N GLN A 67 10.91 24.61 16.61
CA GLN A 67 9.63 25.25 16.89
C GLN A 67 8.64 25.20 15.72
N MET A 68 9.07 24.81 14.52
CA MET A 68 8.19 24.72 13.35
C MET A 68 6.96 23.84 13.58
N HIS A 69 7.06 22.82 14.44
CA HIS A 69 5.93 21.96 14.84
C HIS A 69 4.75 22.74 15.46
N GLU A 70 4.96 23.95 15.99
CA GLU A 70 3.89 24.82 16.51
C GLU A 70 2.88 25.22 15.42
N LEU A 71 3.23 25.09 14.13
CA LEU A 71 2.34 25.34 12.99
C LEU A 71 1.52 24.10 12.57
N ALA A 72 1.69 22.95 13.22
CA ALA A 72 1.08 21.69 12.80
C ALA A 72 -0.45 21.75 12.76
N ASP A 73 -1.08 22.40 13.74
CA ASP A 73 -2.54 22.52 13.79
C ASP A 73 -3.07 23.40 12.65
N ILE A 74 -2.36 24.46 12.28
CA ILE A 74 -2.72 25.32 11.14
C ILE A 74 -2.60 24.56 9.82
N PHE A 75 -1.49 23.83 9.63
CA PHE A 75 -1.22 23.12 8.38
C PHE A 75 -2.16 21.91 8.21
N ALA A 76 -2.56 21.26 9.32
CA ALA A 76 -3.53 20.18 9.33
C ALA A 76 -5.00 20.64 9.39
N ASN A 77 -5.28 21.94 9.57
CA ASN A 77 -6.64 22.45 9.64
C ASN A 77 -7.34 22.38 8.25
N PRO A 78 -8.42 21.61 8.08
CA PRO A 78 -9.13 21.51 6.81
C PRO A 78 -9.86 22.81 6.42
N ALA A 79 -10.17 23.69 7.37
CA ALA A 79 -10.83 24.97 7.10
C ALA A 79 -9.89 26.01 6.45
N ILE A 80 -8.58 25.80 6.53
CA ILE A 80 -7.58 26.69 5.93
C ILE A 80 -7.06 26.03 4.66
N CYS A 81 -7.27 26.64 3.50
CA CYS A 81 -6.74 26.12 2.24
C CYS A 81 -5.24 26.44 2.11
N LYS A 82 -4.40 25.43 1.84
CA LYS A 82 -2.97 25.63 1.56
C LYS A 82 -2.72 25.61 0.07
N VAL A 83 -2.42 26.77 -0.50
CA VAL A 83 -2.13 26.95 -1.92
C VAL A 83 -0.63 26.78 -2.15
N VAL A 84 -0.27 25.84 -3.04
CA VAL A 84 1.13 25.54 -3.41
C VAL A 84 1.28 25.57 -4.94
N HIS A 85 2.52 25.49 -5.43
CA HIS A 85 2.80 25.31 -6.85
C HIS A 85 3.77 24.13 -7.08
N GLY A 86 3.26 22.98 -7.52
CA GLY A 86 4.09 21.78 -7.65
C GLY A 86 4.63 21.31 -6.30
N GLY A 87 3.73 21.22 -5.33
CA GLY A 87 4.07 21.08 -3.91
C GLY A 87 4.55 19.69 -3.46
N GLU A 88 4.87 18.79 -4.40
CA GLU A 88 5.27 17.42 -4.07
C GLU A 88 6.50 17.37 -3.16
N ASN A 89 7.51 18.20 -3.43
CA ASN A 89 8.71 18.24 -2.62
C ASN A 89 8.48 18.95 -1.29
N ASP A 90 7.75 20.07 -1.28
CA ASP A 90 7.46 20.84 -0.07
C ASP A 90 6.77 19.98 0.98
N VAL A 91 5.76 19.21 0.57
CA VAL A 91 5.07 18.26 1.45
C VAL A 91 6.03 17.25 2.06
N LEU A 92 6.95 16.69 1.26
CA LEU A 92 7.93 15.71 1.76
C LEU A 92 8.95 16.34 2.70
N TRP A 93 9.40 17.55 2.42
CA TRP A 93 10.41 18.25 3.22
C TRP A 93 9.84 18.73 4.55
N LEU A 94 8.63 19.30 4.54
CA LEU A 94 7.90 19.71 5.75
C LEU A 94 7.66 18.52 6.70
N GLN A 95 7.37 17.34 6.16
CA GLN A 95 7.28 16.10 6.95
C GLN A 95 8.64 15.67 7.52
N ARG A 96 9.67 15.64 6.67
CA ARG A 96 11.02 15.17 7.02
C ARG A 96 11.60 15.98 8.17
N ASP A 97 11.53 17.30 8.09
CA ASP A 97 12.26 18.19 8.99
C ASP A 97 11.41 18.61 10.19
N PHE A 98 10.12 18.86 9.99
CA PHE A 98 9.27 19.53 10.99
C PHE A 98 8.04 18.72 11.44
N HIS A 99 7.81 17.54 10.86
CA HIS A 99 6.58 16.75 11.07
C HIS A 99 5.29 17.53 10.76
N LEU A 100 5.36 18.44 9.78
CA LEU A 100 4.22 19.23 9.32
C LEU A 100 3.54 18.49 8.16
N TYR A 101 2.21 18.38 8.25
CA TYR A 101 1.36 17.73 7.25
C TYR A 101 0.32 18.72 6.74
N LEU A 102 0.12 18.75 5.42
CA LEU A 102 -0.84 19.68 4.80
C LEU A 102 -2.17 18.96 4.58
N VAL A 103 -3.28 19.53 5.05
CA VAL A 103 -4.65 19.07 4.76
C VAL A 103 -5.37 20.14 3.96
N ASN A 104 -6.22 19.81 2.99
CA ASN A 104 -6.85 20.81 2.10
C ASN A 104 -5.80 21.59 1.29
N VAL A 105 -5.01 20.85 0.49
CA VAL A 105 -4.02 21.42 -0.43
C VAL A 105 -4.65 21.73 -1.76
N HIS A 106 -4.36 22.91 -2.30
CA HIS A 106 -4.70 23.34 -3.65
C HIS A 106 -3.41 23.61 -4.41
N ASP A 107 -3.11 22.78 -5.41
CA ASP A 107 -1.90 22.92 -6.20
C ASP A 107 -2.20 23.63 -7.52
N THR A 108 -1.66 24.83 -7.67
CA THR A 108 -1.82 25.67 -8.87
C THR A 108 -1.24 25.02 -10.12
N GLN A 109 -0.26 24.13 -10.01
CA GLN A 109 0.24 23.35 -11.15
C GLN A 109 -0.83 22.37 -11.67
N LYS A 110 -1.60 21.75 -10.77
CA LYS A 110 -2.70 20.83 -11.15
C LYS A 110 -3.90 21.62 -11.70
N LEU A 111 -4.19 22.79 -11.14
CA LEU A 111 -5.19 23.71 -11.70
C LEU A 111 -4.78 24.23 -13.08
N ALA A 112 -3.51 24.56 -13.30
CA ALA A 112 -3.01 24.98 -14.62
C ALA A 112 -3.16 23.87 -15.66
N ALA A 113 -2.90 22.61 -15.30
CA ALA A 113 -3.15 21.47 -16.18
C ALA A 113 -4.64 21.37 -16.56
N ALA A 114 -5.56 21.54 -15.60
CA ALA A 114 -7.01 21.57 -15.86
C ALA A 114 -7.42 22.78 -16.71
N ALA A 115 -6.77 23.93 -16.52
CA ALA A 115 -6.94 25.13 -17.33
C ALA A 115 -6.37 24.96 -18.75
N GLY A 116 -5.64 23.87 -19.04
CA GLY A 116 -5.17 23.51 -20.37
C GLY A 116 -3.78 24.06 -20.71
N PHE A 117 -3.02 24.52 -19.72
CA PHE A 117 -1.65 24.97 -19.93
C PHE A 117 -0.72 23.76 -20.18
N HIS A 118 0.13 23.87 -21.21
CA HIS A 118 1.17 22.87 -21.48
C HIS A 118 2.45 23.11 -20.68
N ARG A 119 2.82 24.38 -20.50
CA ARG A 119 3.93 24.80 -19.64
C ARG A 119 3.34 25.21 -18.30
N MET A 120 3.77 24.57 -17.22
CA MET A 120 3.14 24.71 -15.91
C MET A 120 4.13 25.16 -14.84
N SER A 121 5.29 25.73 -15.22
CA SER A 121 6.22 26.33 -14.25
C SER A 121 5.67 27.64 -13.72
N LEU A 122 5.88 27.93 -12.43
CA LEU A 122 5.40 29.15 -11.76
C LEU A 122 5.72 30.42 -12.54
N SER A 123 6.98 30.62 -12.92
CA SER A 123 7.43 31.80 -13.70
C SER A 123 6.61 32.03 -14.98
N HIS A 124 6.23 30.94 -15.66
CA HIS A 124 5.51 31.02 -16.92
C HIS A 124 4.05 31.38 -16.68
N LEU A 125 3.43 30.77 -15.67
CA LEU A 125 2.05 31.08 -15.29
C LEU A 125 1.94 32.51 -14.76
N LEU A 126 2.90 32.99 -13.98
CA LEU A 126 2.94 34.37 -13.50
C LEU A 126 3.08 35.36 -14.66
N GLN A 127 3.91 35.04 -15.66
CA GLN A 127 4.05 35.87 -16.85
C GLN A 127 2.76 35.88 -17.69
N GLU A 128 2.18 34.71 -17.95
CA GLU A 128 1.04 34.58 -18.86
C GLU A 128 -0.27 35.04 -18.23
N VAL A 129 -0.51 34.72 -16.95
CA VAL A 129 -1.77 34.98 -16.26
C VAL A 129 -1.73 36.30 -15.48
N CYS A 130 -0.58 36.66 -14.90
CA CYS A 130 -0.44 37.85 -14.05
C CYS A 130 0.40 38.97 -14.69
N SER A 131 0.99 38.74 -15.87
CA SER A 131 1.91 39.68 -16.53
C SER A 131 3.12 40.08 -15.66
N VAL A 132 3.55 39.18 -14.78
CA VAL A 132 4.72 39.36 -13.90
C VAL A 132 5.89 38.53 -14.42
N GLN A 133 7.04 39.17 -14.65
CA GLN A 133 8.27 38.43 -14.94
C GLN A 133 9.01 38.11 -13.64
N VAL A 134 9.41 36.85 -13.51
CA VAL A 134 10.17 36.34 -12.36
C VAL A 134 11.53 35.88 -12.85
N ASP A 135 12.58 36.34 -12.17
CA ASP A 135 13.95 35.93 -12.41
C ASP A 135 14.17 34.52 -11.84
N LYS A 136 14.83 33.63 -12.58
CA LYS A 136 15.13 32.24 -12.17
C LYS A 136 16.53 32.07 -11.63
N SER A 137 17.32 33.13 -11.58
CA SER A 137 18.76 33.07 -11.32
C SER A 137 19.12 32.51 -9.94
N TYR A 138 18.18 32.51 -8.99
CA TYR A 138 18.43 32.13 -7.59
C TYR A 138 17.84 30.78 -7.17
N GLN A 139 17.18 30.04 -8.07
CA GLN A 139 16.60 28.73 -7.76
C GLN A 139 17.63 27.74 -7.19
N SER A 140 18.89 27.91 -7.57
CA SER A 140 19.98 27.06 -7.13
C SER A 140 20.93 27.71 -6.12
N ALA A 141 20.57 28.85 -5.53
CA ALA A 141 21.42 29.57 -4.57
C ALA A 141 21.63 28.78 -3.27
N ASP A 142 22.67 29.11 -2.50
CA ASP A 142 22.81 28.56 -1.15
C ASP A 142 21.86 29.24 -0.16
N TRP A 143 20.73 28.58 0.11
CA TRP A 143 19.72 29.06 1.04
C TRP A 143 20.10 28.98 2.52
N THR A 144 21.28 28.42 2.85
CA THR A 144 21.80 28.39 4.23
C THR A 144 22.42 29.72 4.68
N LEU A 145 22.66 30.64 3.75
CA LEU A 145 23.28 31.94 4.03
C LEU A 145 22.48 32.75 5.06
N ARG A 146 23.17 33.29 6.08
CA ARG A 146 22.62 34.20 7.08
C ARG A 146 23.58 35.37 7.37
N PRO A 147 23.11 36.63 7.43
CA PRO A 147 21.76 37.08 7.10
C PRO A 147 21.43 36.82 5.62
N LEU A 148 20.14 36.59 5.30
CA LEU A 148 19.74 36.28 3.93
C LEU A 148 19.92 37.54 3.04
N PRO A 149 20.69 37.47 1.94
CA PRO A 149 20.91 38.59 1.04
C PRO A 149 19.58 39.17 0.52
N PRO A 150 19.46 40.50 0.38
CA PRO A 150 18.23 41.14 -0.12
C PRO A 150 17.71 40.58 -1.47
N PRO A 151 18.56 40.25 -2.46
CA PRO A 151 18.10 39.63 -3.70
C PRO A 151 17.44 38.26 -3.48
N LEU A 152 17.99 37.41 -2.61
CA LEU A 152 17.41 36.10 -2.28
C LEU A 152 16.09 36.25 -1.52
N ALA A 153 16.01 37.20 -0.58
CA ALA A 153 14.77 37.49 0.12
C ALA A 153 13.66 38.01 -0.82
N ALA A 154 14.02 38.82 -1.82
CA ALA A 154 13.10 39.30 -2.84
C ALA A 154 12.62 38.18 -3.75
N TYR A 155 13.51 37.25 -4.14
CA TYR A 155 13.16 36.06 -4.91
C TYR A 155 12.18 35.17 -4.13
N ALA A 156 12.55 34.76 -2.91
CA ALA A 156 11.72 33.88 -2.07
C ALA A 156 10.32 34.47 -1.85
N ARG A 157 10.23 35.78 -1.65
CA ARG A 157 8.95 36.47 -1.51
C ARG A 157 8.08 36.32 -2.77
N GLN A 158 8.65 36.42 -3.97
CA GLN A 158 7.90 36.41 -5.23
C GLN A 158 7.17 35.08 -5.47
N ASP A 159 7.73 33.97 -5.00
CA ASP A 159 7.16 32.63 -5.22
C ASP A 159 5.78 32.44 -4.56
N VAL A 160 5.55 33.10 -3.41
CA VAL A 160 4.25 33.06 -2.72
C VAL A 160 3.39 34.31 -2.91
N HIS A 161 4.00 35.47 -3.13
CA HIS A 161 3.30 36.77 -3.13
C HIS A 161 2.15 36.84 -4.16
N TYR A 162 2.36 36.27 -5.35
CA TYR A 162 1.36 36.26 -6.41
C TYR A 162 0.52 34.98 -6.46
N LEU A 163 0.84 33.99 -5.62
CA LEU A 163 0.33 32.63 -5.76
C LEU A 163 -1.18 32.52 -5.47
N LEU A 164 -1.67 33.26 -4.47
CA LEU A 164 -3.12 33.32 -4.17
C LEU A 164 -3.91 33.97 -5.32
N HIS A 165 -3.35 35.02 -5.94
CA HIS A 165 -3.99 35.66 -7.09
C HIS A 165 -3.98 34.75 -8.32
N LEU A 166 -2.85 34.07 -8.58
CA LEU A 166 -2.75 33.08 -9.64
C LEU A 166 -3.77 31.96 -9.46
N HIS A 167 -3.92 31.45 -8.24
CA HIS A 167 -4.92 30.44 -7.90
C HIS A 167 -6.35 30.88 -8.28
N ASP A 168 -6.75 32.11 -7.95
CA ASP A 168 -8.08 32.63 -8.31
C ASP A 168 -8.30 32.70 -9.82
N ARG A 169 -7.30 33.18 -10.54
CA ARG A 169 -7.37 33.28 -12.00
C ARG A 169 -7.48 31.91 -12.64
N LEU A 170 -6.68 30.94 -12.18
CA LEU A 170 -6.75 29.58 -12.69
C LEU A 170 -8.10 28.92 -12.37
N LEU A 171 -8.64 29.11 -11.16
CA LEU A 171 -9.97 28.62 -10.81
C LEU A 171 -11.04 29.17 -11.75
N GLN A 172 -11.04 30.48 -11.99
CA GLN A 172 -12.01 31.11 -12.90
C GLN A 172 -11.88 30.56 -14.32
N MET A 173 -10.65 30.44 -14.83
CA MET A 173 -10.39 29.90 -16.16
C MET A 173 -10.86 28.45 -16.33
N VAL A 174 -10.81 27.63 -15.28
CA VAL A 174 -11.35 26.26 -15.33
C VAL A 174 -12.88 26.29 -15.28
N ARG A 175 -13.49 27.14 -14.45
CA ARG A 175 -14.96 27.29 -14.35
C ARG A 175 -15.61 27.73 -15.65
N ASP A 176 -14.94 28.59 -16.42
CA ASP A 176 -15.45 29.11 -17.69
C ASP A 176 -15.47 28.05 -18.81
N LYS A 177 -14.93 26.85 -18.58
CA LYS A 177 -14.96 25.74 -19.54
C LYS A 177 -16.25 24.93 -19.45
N GLN A 178 -16.63 24.30 -20.57
CA GLN A 178 -17.85 23.48 -20.68
C GLN A 178 -17.92 22.32 -19.66
N ASP A 179 -16.78 21.69 -19.33
CA ASP A 179 -16.67 20.64 -18.29
C ASP A 179 -15.96 21.14 -17.01
N GLY A 180 -16.08 22.45 -16.70
CA GLY A 180 -15.31 23.11 -15.64
C GLY A 180 -15.38 22.43 -14.27
N GLU A 181 -16.57 22.06 -13.81
CA GLU A 181 -16.75 21.41 -12.49
C GLU A 181 -16.02 20.06 -12.40
N LYS A 182 -16.09 19.22 -13.43
CA LYS A 182 -15.36 17.93 -13.47
C LYS A 182 -13.85 18.12 -13.47
N LEU A 183 -13.38 19.14 -14.21
CA LEU A 183 -11.96 19.47 -14.28
C LEU A 183 -11.44 20.02 -12.94
N LEU A 184 -12.25 20.80 -12.24
CA LEU A 184 -11.95 21.28 -10.88
C LEU A 184 -11.90 20.12 -9.88
N GLU A 185 -12.87 19.21 -9.93
CA GLU A 185 -12.89 18.03 -9.07
C GLU A 185 -11.63 17.17 -9.27
N GLU A 186 -11.23 16.93 -10.52
CA GLU A 186 -10.00 16.19 -10.81
C GLU A 186 -8.73 16.93 -10.37
N ALA A 187 -8.67 18.26 -10.56
CA ALA A 187 -7.55 19.07 -10.09
C ALA A 187 -7.45 19.07 -8.56
N HIS A 188 -8.59 19.15 -7.87
CA HIS A 188 -8.68 19.06 -6.42
C HIS A 188 -8.26 17.67 -5.94
N ARG A 189 -8.76 16.60 -6.55
CA ARG A 189 -8.37 15.21 -6.23
C ARG A 189 -6.86 14.99 -6.40
N ARG A 190 -6.26 15.54 -7.47
CA ARG A 190 -4.80 15.50 -7.67
C ARG A 190 -4.05 16.32 -6.64
N SER A 191 -4.57 17.48 -6.24
CA SER A 191 -3.99 18.30 -5.18
C SER A 191 -4.02 17.58 -3.83
N GLN A 192 -5.12 16.89 -3.50
CA GLN A 192 -5.19 16.03 -2.32
C GLN A 192 -4.27 14.80 -2.42
N ALA A 193 -3.98 14.30 -3.62
CA ALA A 193 -2.99 13.24 -3.76
C ALA A 193 -1.57 13.72 -3.38
N VAL A 194 -1.25 15.02 -3.54
CA VAL A 194 0.02 15.61 -3.11
C VAL A 194 0.13 15.59 -1.58
N SER A 195 -0.92 15.94 -0.84
CA SER A 195 -0.90 15.87 0.63
C SER A 195 -0.78 14.45 1.21
N LEU A 196 -1.13 13.43 0.41
CA LEU A 196 -1.01 12.02 0.79
C LEU A 196 0.40 11.44 0.54
N LEU A 197 1.31 12.20 -0.09
CA LEU A 197 2.69 11.78 -0.25
C LEU A 197 3.34 11.62 1.14
N LEU A 198 4.08 10.52 1.32
CA LEU A 198 4.77 10.23 2.57
C LEU A 198 6.27 10.18 2.34
N TYR A 199 6.99 10.95 3.15
CA TYR A 199 8.44 10.90 3.15
C TYR A 199 8.95 9.51 3.55
N THR A 200 9.84 8.96 2.73
CA THR A 200 10.56 7.72 3.03
C THR A 200 12.06 7.97 2.90
N LYS A 201 12.81 7.60 3.93
CA LYS A 201 14.27 7.75 3.90
C LYS A 201 14.85 6.88 2.77
N PRO A 202 15.73 7.43 1.91
CA PRO A 202 16.41 6.64 0.90
C PRO A 202 17.15 5.47 1.55
N LEU A 203 16.86 4.26 1.09
CA LEU A 203 17.56 3.05 1.52
C LEU A 203 18.92 2.96 0.79
N HIS A 204 19.96 2.53 1.51
CA HIS A 204 21.34 2.48 1.01
C HIS A 204 21.45 1.75 -0.33
N GLY A 205 21.11 0.46 -0.41
CA GLY A 205 21.22 -0.32 -1.65
C GLY A 205 20.45 0.27 -2.84
N PRO A 206 19.14 0.59 -2.73
CA PRO A 206 18.40 1.27 -3.79
C PRO A 206 18.98 2.62 -4.23
N SER A 207 19.48 3.44 -3.29
CA SER A 207 20.07 4.76 -3.58
C SER A 207 21.38 4.62 -4.37
N VAL A 208 22.28 3.75 -3.89
CA VAL A 208 23.55 3.40 -4.57
C VAL A 208 23.26 2.91 -5.99
N ARG A 209 22.31 1.97 -6.16
CA ARG A 209 21.93 1.45 -7.48
C ARG A 209 21.45 2.55 -8.42
N SER A 210 20.53 3.40 -7.97
CA SER A 210 19.99 4.50 -8.78
C SER A 210 21.10 5.44 -9.26
N ALA A 211 22.05 5.78 -8.38
CA ALA A 211 23.18 6.63 -8.71
C ALA A 211 24.14 5.96 -9.71
N THR A 212 24.52 4.70 -9.44
CA THR A 212 25.39 3.91 -10.33
C THR A 212 24.79 3.79 -11.73
N VAL A 213 23.51 3.46 -11.84
CA VAL A 213 22.82 3.39 -13.13
C VAL A 213 22.81 4.73 -13.86
N SER A 214 22.48 5.83 -13.15
CA SER A 214 22.44 7.16 -13.76
C SER A 214 23.79 7.54 -14.37
N LEU A 215 24.87 7.31 -13.61
CA LEU A 215 26.24 7.58 -14.03
C LEU A 215 26.69 6.71 -15.21
N LEU A 216 26.38 5.41 -15.15
CA LEU A 216 26.67 4.50 -16.27
C LEU A 216 25.91 4.91 -17.53
N ARG A 217 24.68 5.46 -17.40
CA ARG A 217 23.89 5.92 -18.54
C ARG A 217 24.56 7.13 -19.18
N GLN A 218 25.02 8.08 -18.36
CA GLN A 218 25.77 9.24 -18.82
C GLN A 218 27.04 8.85 -19.58
N LEU A 219 27.77 7.81 -19.12
CA LEU A 219 28.92 7.27 -19.84
C LEU A 219 28.56 6.66 -21.20
N LEU A 220 27.45 5.92 -21.28
CA LEU A 220 27.00 5.27 -22.52
C LEU A 220 26.50 6.26 -23.58
N HIS A 221 25.87 7.36 -23.17
CA HIS A 221 25.37 8.39 -24.09
C HIS A 221 26.38 9.51 -24.37
N GLY A 222 27.48 9.61 -23.62
CA GLY A 222 28.53 10.60 -23.83
C GLY A 222 29.50 10.26 -24.97
N LYS A 223 30.27 11.27 -25.44
CA LYS A 223 31.31 11.13 -26.49
C LYS A 223 32.39 10.08 -26.18
N ALA A 224 32.50 9.63 -24.93
CA ALA A 224 33.45 8.61 -24.45
C ALA A 224 33.04 7.16 -24.75
N GLY A 225 31.77 6.90 -25.12
CA GLY A 225 31.22 5.55 -25.29
C GLY A 225 31.76 4.73 -26.47
N LYS A 226 32.64 5.30 -27.32
CA LYS A 226 33.19 4.60 -28.51
C LYS A 226 34.54 3.90 -28.28
N ALA A 227 35.18 4.02 -27.12
CA ALA A 227 36.59 3.59 -26.96
C ALA A 227 36.95 2.78 -25.69
N THR A 228 36.02 2.41 -24.81
CA THR A 228 36.40 1.72 -23.56
C THR A 228 36.53 0.21 -23.74
N ARG A 229 37.73 -0.26 -24.12
CA ARG A 229 38.18 -1.63 -23.80
C ARG A 229 38.22 -1.78 -22.27
N GLY A 230 37.43 -2.69 -21.71
CA GLY A 230 37.38 -2.94 -20.24
C GLY A 230 36.11 -2.48 -19.52
N GLY A 231 34.95 -2.49 -20.20
CA GLY A 231 33.68 -1.97 -19.66
C GLY A 231 33.17 -2.59 -18.35
N ASP A 232 33.61 -3.80 -17.99
CA ASP A 232 33.25 -4.41 -16.69
C ASP A 232 34.02 -3.78 -15.53
N VAL A 233 35.32 -3.47 -15.71
CA VAL A 233 36.13 -2.82 -14.68
C VAL A 233 35.65 -1.40 -14.38
N VAL A 234 35.32 -0.62 -15.42
CA VAL A 234 34.77 0.74 -15.24
C VAL A 234 33.46 0.68 -14.47
N ARG A 235 32.61 -0.33 -14.76
CA ARG A 235 31.35 -0.54 -14.06
C ARG A 235 31.56 -0.85 -12.58
N ASP A 236 32.49 -1.76 -12.27
CA ASP A 236 32.83 -2.14 -10.91
C ASP A 236 33.38 -0.93 -10.13
N CYS A 237 34.22 -0.11 -10.75
CA CYS A 237 34.70 1.15 -10.17
C CYS A 237 33.54 2.13 -9.88
N VAL A 238 32.63 2.37 -10.83
CA VAL A 238 31.49 3.28 -10.61
C VAL A 238 30.59 2.77 -9.49
N HIS A 239 30.31 1.47 -9.43
CA HIS A 239 29.51 0.89 -8.35
C HIS A 239 30.20 1.07 -7.00
N ALA A 240 31.48 0.67 -6.89
CA ALA A 240 32.23 0.77 -5.65
C ALA A 240 32.34 2.22 -5.15
N LEU A 241 32.58 3.17 -6.06
CA LEU A 241 32.63 4.59 -5.74
C LEU A 241 31.27 5.13 -5.29
N CYS A 242 30.16 4.72 -5.92
CA CYS A 242 28.81 5.09 -5.47
C CYS A 242 28.48 4.52 -4.09
N GLU A 243 28.84 3.26 -3.83
CA GLU A 243 28.63 2.59 -2.55
C GLU A 243 29.41 3.27 -1.43
N TRP A 244 30.70 3.54 -1.68
CA TRP A 244 31.55 4.30 -0.78
C TRP A 244 30.97 5.71 -0.55
N ARG A 245 30.64 6.42 -1.62
CA ARG A 245 30.09 7.79 -1.57
C ARG A 245 28.83 7.85 -0.72
N ASP A 246 27.86 6.97 -0.95
CA ASP A 246 26.61 6.95 -0.17
C ASP A 246 26.86 6.60 1.30
N THR A 247 27.76 5.65 1.57
CA THR A 247 28.12 5.25 2.94
C THR A 247 28.73 6.41 3.72
N ILE A 248 29.67 7.12 3.11
CA ILE A 248 30.36 8.25 3.74
C ILE A 248 29.42 9.44 3.88
N ALA A 249 28.66 9.77 2.84
CA ALA A 249 27.70 10.87 2.83
C ALA A 249 26.68 10.74 3.98
N ARG A 250 26.15 9.54 4.22
CA ARG A 250 25.29 9.24 5.39
C ARG A 250 26.00 9.43 6.72
N ARG A 251 27.28 9.05 6.80
CA ARG A 251 28.05 9.08 8.05
C ARG A 251 28.42 10.49 8.48
N VAL A 252 28.74 11.37 7.53
CA VAL A 252 29.16 12.74 7.80
C VAL A 252 28.03 13.77 7.61
N ASP A 253 26.83 13.32 7.25
CA ASP A 253 25.66 14.13 6.88
C ASP A 253 25.98 15.20 5.83
N GLU A 254 26.57 14.77 4.72
CA GLU A 254 26.86 15.64 3.58
C GLU A 254 26.16 15.13 2.33
N GLY A 255 25.85 16.01 1.38
CA GLY A 255 25.26 15.62 0.11
C GLY A 255 26.22 14.76 -0.71
N ALA A 256 25.69 13.78 -1.46
CA ALA A 256 26.52 12.91 -2.29
C ALA A 256 27.37 13.69 -3.31
N GLN A 257 26.81 14.74 -3.92
CA GLN A 257 27.51 15.62 -4.86
C GLN A 257 28.62 16.44 -4.19
N TYR A 258 28.49 16.74 -2.88
CA TYR A 258 29.57 17.39 -2.13
C TYR A 258 30.70 16.39 -1.83
N VAL A 259 30.34 15.19 -1.35
CA VAL A 259 31.33 14.15 -0.99
C VAL A 259 32.20 13.76 -2.19
N LEU A 260 31.57 13.42 -3.31
CA LEU A 260 32.27 13.08 -4.55
C LEU A 260 31.33 13.32 -5.75
N PRO A 261 31.53 14.41 -6.51
CA PRO A 261 30.68 14.75 -7.66
C PRO A 261 30.59 13.62 -8.69
N ASP A 262 29.49 13.58 -9.41
CA ASP A 262 29.24 12.59 -10.47
C ASP A 262 30.36 12.57 -11.52
N GLU A 263 30.81 13.75 -11.96
CA GLU A 263 31.92 13.90 -12.91
C GLU A 263 33.23 13.33 -12.37
N ALA A 264 33.48 13.49 -11.07
CA ALA A 264 34.67 12.95 -10.41
C ALA A 264 34.60 11.42 -10.29
N VAL A 265 33.42 10.85 -10.00
CA VAL A 265 33.21 9.39 -10.02
C VAL A 265 33.56 8.83 -11.40
N LEU A 266 33.05 9.46 -12.46
CA LEU A 266 33.31 9.03 -13.84
C LEU A 266 34.78 9.16 -14.23
N ALA A 267 35.43 10.28 -13.88
CA ALA A 267 36.83 10.52 -14.17
C ALA A 267 37.75 9.50 -13.46
N LEU A 268 37.47 9.20 -12.18
CA LEU A 268 38.22 8.20 -11.41
C LEU A 268 38.01 6.77 -11.95
N ALA A 269 36.78 6.44 -12.37
CA ALA A 269 36.47 5.12 -12.90
C ALA A 269 37.08 4.85 -14.29
N THR A 270 37.28 5.90 -15.11
CA THR A 270 37.84 5.82 -16.46
C THR A 270 39.35 6.11 -16.54
N GLY A 271 39.94 6.63 -15.45
CA GLY A 271 41.35 6.99 -15.35
C GLY A 271 42.35 5.82 -15.27
N SER A 272 43.64 6.14 -15.14
CA SER A 272 44.73 5.14 -15.07
C SER A 272 44.68 4.24 -13.83
N ARG A 273 45.23 3.02 -13.95
CA ARG A 273 45.25 1.97 -12.90
C ARG A 273 46.14 2.26 -11.68
N ARG A 274 46.93 3.32 -11.70
CA ARG A 274 47.83 3.71 -10.60
C ARG A 274 47.62 5.17 -10.30
N ASN A 275 46.91 5.44 -9.20
CA ASN A 275 46.69 6.80 -8.70
C ASN A 275 47.49 6.97 -7.41
N SER A 276 48.37 7.95 -7.36
CA SER A 276 48.87 8.50 -6.10
C SER A 276 47.79 9.38 -5.46
N ARG A 277 47.92 9.69 -4.17
CA ARG A 277 47.05 10.65 -3.48
C ARG A 277 46.95 11.98 -4.22
N ALA A 278 48.08 12.50 -4.74
CA ALA A 278 48.12 13.74 -5.50
C ALA A 278 47.36 13.64 -6.83
N GLN A 279 47.48 12.51 -7.53
CA GLN A 279 46.76 12.27 -8.79
C GLN A 279 45.24 12.17 -8.55
N LEU A 280 44.79 11.46 -7.51
CA LEU A 280 43.37 11.36 -7.18
C LEU A 280 42.75 12.74 -6.91
N VAL A 281 43.40 13.55 -6.07
CA VAL A 281 42.92 14.90 -5.75
C VAL A 281 42.91 15.78 -7.01
N SER A 282 43.96 15.69 -7.85
CA SER A 282 44.01 16.44 -9.11
C SER A 282 42.92 16.01 -10.09
N THR A 283 42.57 14.72 -10.17
CA THR A 283 41.47 14.23 -11.02
C THR A 283 40.12 14.74 -10.54
N VAL A 284 39.89 14.72 -9.22
CA VAL A 284 38.65 15.26 -8.62
C VAL A 284 38.57 16.77 -8.88
N ALA A 285 39.65 17.51 -8.64
CA ALA A 285 39.70 18.95 -8.89
C ALA A 285 39.41 19.32 -10.35
N ALA A 286 39.93 18.54 -11.31
CA ALA A 286 39.69 18.76 -12.73
C ALA A 286 38.25 18.43 -13.18
N ALA A 287 37.51 17.65 -12.39
CA ALA A 287 36.13 17.26 -12.67
C ALA A 287 35.10 18.24 -12.08
N LEU A 288 35.52 19.17 -11.22
CA LEU A 288 34.64 20.20 -10.68
C LEU A 288 34.31 21.26 -11.75
N PRO A 289 33.10 21.84 -11.72
CA PRO A 289 32.75 22.95 -12.60
C PRO A 289 33.72 24.13 -12.40
N ARG A 290 34.13 24.77 -13.49
CA ARG A 290 34.95 25.99 -13.43
C ARG A 290 34.06 27.12 -12.89
N SER A 291 34.57 27.88 -11.91
CA SER A 291 33.83 28.88 -11.11
C SER A 291 33.25 30.07 -11.89
N GLU A 292 33.29 30.07 -13.23
CA GLU A 292 32.77 31.17 -14.07
C GLU A 292 31.24 31.22 -14.11
N GLN A 293 30.54 30.20 -13.59
CA GLN A 293 29.07 30.13 -13.53
C GLN A 293 28.50 30.10 -12.11
N ASP A 294 29.34 30.17 -11.07
CA ASP A 294 28.86 30.29 -9.69
C ASP A 294 28.35 31.72 -9.52
N GLY A 295 27.03 31.89 -9.50
CA GLY A 295 26.43 33.17 -9.11
C GLY A 295 26.96 33.60 -7.73
N GLU A 296 26.90 34.90 -7.45
CA GLU A 296 27.43 35.56 -6.23
C GLU A 296 27.08 34.85 -4.90
N TYR A 297 26.02 34.03 -4.87
CA TYR A 297 25.47 33.37 -3.70
C TYR A 297 25.62 31.83 -3.68
N GLY A 298 26.54 31.27 -4.47
CA GLY A 298 26.86 29.85 -4.49
C GLY A 298 25.79 28.94 -5.13
N HIS A 299 26.02 27.63 -5.13
CA HIS A 299 25.14 26.64 -5.77
C HIS A 299 24.77 25.50 -4.81
N CYS A 300 23.47 25.26 -4.57
CA CYS A 300 22.97 24.24 -3.62
C CYS A 300 23.02 22.78 -4.12
N SER A 301 23.63 22.50 -5.27
CA SER A 301 23.67 21.15 -5.86
C SER A 301 25.00 20.75 -6.50
N LYS A 302 25.98 21.66 -6.56
CA LYS A 302 27.31 21.38 -7.13
C LYS A 302 28.40 21.90 -6.20
N ALA A 303 29.42 21.09 -5.99
CA ALA A 303 30.62 21.52 -5.27
C ALA A 303 31.52 22.37 -6.18
N SER A 304 32.09 23.45 -5.62
CA SER A 304 33.07 24.32 -6.29
C SER A 304 34.52 23.98 -5.93
N GLU A 305 34.74 23.23 -4.85
CA GLU A 305 36.05 22.83 -4.34
C GLU A 305 36.11 21.34 -4.00
N VAL A 306 37.33 20.79 -3.94
CA VAL A 306 37.53 19.39 -3.53
C VAL A 306 37.14 19.25 -2.07
N SER A 307 36.13 18.42 -1.80
CA SER A 307 35.67 18.18 -0.44
C SER A 307 36.78 17.66 0.47
N TRP A 308 36.80 18.15 1.69
CA TRP A 308 37.69 17.66 2.75
C TRP A 308 37.53 16.15 2.97
N VAL A 309 36.35 15.60 2.66
CA VAL A 309 36.04 14.17 2.76
C VAL A 309 36.93 13.35 1.84
N VAL A 310 37.09 13.78 0.58
CA VAL A 310 37.98 13.13 -0.40
C VAL A 310 39.42 13.17 0.09
N SER A 311 39.87 14.33 0.57
CA SER A 311 41.22 14.50 1.11
C SER A 311 41.47 13.61 2.32
N ARG A 312 40.52 13.51 3.25
CA ARG A 312 40.65 12.67 4.46
C ARG A 312 40.66 11.18 4.13
N HIS A 313 39.87 10.75 3.15
CA HIS A 313 39.66 9.35 2.80
C HIS A 313 40.40 8.90 1.53
N ALA A 314 41.40 9.65 1.05
CA ALA A 314 42.07 9.34 -0.21
C ALA A 314 42.71 7.94 -0.22
N GLU A 315 43.34 7.49 0.87
CA GLU A 315 43.95 6.16 0.96
C GLU A 315 42.91 5.03 0.85
N GLU A 316 41.72 5.24 1.43
CA GLU A 316 40.60 4.30 1.36
C GLU A 316 40.06 4.20 -0.07
N LEU A 317 39.88 5.35 -0.73
CA LEU A 317 39.48 5.44 -2.14
C LEU A 317 40.48 4.78 -3.09
N LEU A 318 41.78 4.96 -2.85
CA LEU A 318 42.83 4.32 -3.66
C LEU A 318 42.76 2.80 -3.55
N ARG A 319 42.64 2.25 -2.34
CA ARG A 319 42.48 0.80 -2.13
C ARG A 319 41.21 0.27 -2.78
N LEU A 320 40.10 1.02 -2.68
CA LEU A 320 38.82 0.67 -3.30
C LEU A 320 38.95 0.58 -4.82
N LEU A 321 39.58 1.56 -5.45
CA LEU A 321 39.84 1.58 -6.89
C LEU A 321 40.75 0.42 -7.32
N SER A 322 41.83 0.14 -6.58
CA SER A 322 42.70 -1.00 -6.88
C SER A 322 41.95 -2.33 -6.84
N ARG A 323 41.12 -2.55 -5.82
CA ARG A 323 40.29 -3.75 -5.70
C ARG A 323 39.25 -3.87 -6.82
N ALA A 324 38.59 -2.77 -7.19
CA ALA A 324 37.64 -2.77 -8.30
C ALA A 324 38.33 -3.04 -9.66
N GLN A 325 39.59 -2.65 -9.81
CA GLN A 325 40.39 -2.87 -11.02
C GLN A 325 40.93 -4.30 -11.19
N GLU A 326 41.03 -5.05 -10.09
CA GLU A 326 41.36 -6.48 -10.07
C GLU A 326 40.18 -7.35 -10.54
N GLY A 327 38.95 -6.80 -10.53
CA GLY A 327 37.73 -7.47 -10.95
C GLY A 327 37.20 -8.47 -9.91
N GLY A 328 35.96 -8.95 -10.12
CA GLY A 328 35.37 -9.97 -9.26
C GLY A 328 34.64 -9.45 -8.02
N LEU A 329 34.27 -8.16 -7.99
CA LEU A 329 33.32 -7.67 -7.00
C LEU A 329 31.93 -8.28 -7.30
N PRO A 330 31.27 -8.92 -6.32
CA PRO A 330 29.97 -9.56 -6.50
C PRO A 330 28.87 -8.50 -6.59
N TRP A 331 28.80 -7.80 -7.72
CA TRP A 331 27.61 -7.04 -8.08
C TRP A 331 26.53 -8.05 -8.52
N ALA A 332 25.40 -8.08 -7.84
CA ALA A 332 24.27 -8.92 -8.24
C ALA A 332 23.80 -8.47 -9.63
N GLU A 333 23.72 -9.38 -10.62
CA GLU A 333 23.34 -9.15 -12.02
C GLU A 333 21.92 -8.53 -12.22
N VAL A 334 21.67 -7.32 -11.70
CA VAL A 334 20.35 -6.69 -11.67
C VAL A 334 20.54 -5.19 -11.91
N ASP A 335 20.47 -4.74 -13.19
CA ASP A 335 20.25 -3.32 -13.61
C ASP A 335 20.86 -2.87 -14.97
N MET A 336 21.08 -3.76 -15.95
CA MET A 336 21.31 -3.33 -17.35
C MET A 336 20.06 -2.68 -18.01
N LEU A 337 18.92 -2.78 -17.35
CA LEU A 337 17.60 -2.37 -17.81
C LEU A 337 17.37 -0.85 -17.75
N GLN A 338 17.92 -0.22 -16.71
CA GLN A 338 17.73 1.20 -16.47
C GLN A 338 18.71 2.06 -17.28
N LEU A 339 19.76 1.47 -17.86
CA LEU A 339 20.69 2.16 -18.77
C LEU A 339 20.05 2.52 -20.12
N ALA A 340 19.13 1.69 -20.62
CA ALA A 340 18.41 1.92 -21.88
C ALA A 340 17.21 2.88 -21.66
N GLY A 341 17.45 4.18 -21.73
CA GLY A 341 16.39 5.19 -21.67
C GLY A 341 15.63 5.29 -22.98
N SER A 342 14.30 5.22 -22.89
CA SER A 342 13.29 5.72 -23.83
C SER A 342 13.81 6.15 -25.21
N GLY A 343 14.14 5.16 -26.02
CA GLY A 343 14.45 5.32 -27.42
C GLY A 343 13.79 4.17 -28.16
N ASN A 344 12.65 4.48 -28.79
CA ASN A 344 11.88 3.63 -29.67
C ASN A 344 11.14 2.43 -29.04
N ARG A 345 9.81 2.46 -29.16
CA ARG A 345 8.91 1.34 -28.90
C ARG A 345 9.11 0.28 -29.98
N GLN A 346 10.13 -0.56 -29.84
CA GLN A 346 10.21 -1.92 -30.40
C GLN A 346 11.59 -2.50 -30.08
N SER A 347 11.61 -3.78 -29.66
CA SER A 347 12.77 -4.56 -29.20
C SER A 347 13.14 -4.43 -27.70
N SER A 348 12.48 -5.24 -26.88
CA SER A 348 12.88 -5.52 -25.50
C SER A 348 14.25 -6.25 -25.44
N SER A 349 15.23 -5.71 -24.71
CA SER A 349 16.54 -6.38 -24.50
C SER A 349 16.41 -7.59 -23.56
N LYS A 350 17.25 -8.63 -23.75
CA LYS A 350 17.24 -9.89 -22.97
C LYS A 350 17.38 -9.69 -21.44
N ALA A 351 18.10 -8.66 -21.00
CA ALA A 351 18.31 -8.37 -19.58
C ALA A 351 17.03 -7.86 -18.88
N ALA A 352 16.15 -7.20 -19.63
CA ALA A 352 14.86 -6.72 -19.12
C ALA A 352 13.87 -7.82 -18.80
N LYS A 353 13.94 -8.88 -19.58
CA LYS A 353 13.18 -10.10 -19.36
C LYS A 353 13.69 -10.86 -18.13
N LYS A 354 15.01 -10.80 -17.83
CA LYS A 354 15.63 -11.50 -16.69
C LYS A 354 15.27 -10.89 -15.31
N ALA A 355 15.35 -9.58 -15.11
CA ALA A 355 15.00 -8.99 -13.79
C ALA A 355 13.49 -9.08 -13.44
N ARG A 356 12.62 -8.97 -14.45
CA ARG A 356 11.19 -9.31 -14.29
C ARG A 356 10.99 -10.79 -14.02
N ALA A 357 11.85 -11.67 -14.56
CA ALA A 357 11.83 -13.08 -14.24
C ALA A 357 12.26 -13.35 -12.79
N ASP A 358 13.22 -12.62 -12.21
CA ASP A 358 13.71 -12.90 -10.83
C ASP A 358 12.73 -12.51 -9.72
N VAL A 359 12.07 -11.34 -9.80
CA VAL A 359 11.00 -10.96 -8.84
C VAL A 359 9.83 -11.92 -8.98
N ARG A 360 9.49 -12.25 -10.22
CA ARG A 360 8.48 -13.25 -10.55
C ARG A 360 8.89 -14.62 -9.99
N GLU A 361 10.15 -15.01 -10.10
CA GLU A 361 10.68 -16.28 -9.60
C GLU A 361 10.56 -16.37 -8.08
N ARG A 362 10.81 -15.28 -7.35
CA ARG A 362 10.57 -15.25 -5.89
C ARG A 362 9.10 -15.41 -5.54
N LEU A 363 8.19 -14.80 -6.30
CA LEU A 363 6.75 -14.99 -6.12
C LEU A 363 6.34 -16.43 -6.49
N VAL A 364 6.92 -17.00 -7.56
CA VAL A 364 6.77 -18.40 -7.97
C VAL A 364 7.17 -19.32 -6.84
N LEU A 365 8.38 -19.16 -6.30
CA LEU A 365 8.90 -19.99 -5.20
C LEU A 365 8.04 -19.90 -3.94
N LYS A 366 7.45 -18.73 -3.67
CA LYS A 366 6.64 -18.49 -2.46
C LYS A 366 5.21 -19.01 -2.56
N PHE A 367 4.55 -18.81 -3.70
CA PHE A 367 3.11 -19.00 -3.84
C PHE A 367 2.70 -20.17 -4.75
N SER A 368 3.62 -20.68 -5.58
CA SER A 368 3.34 -21.86 -6.41
C SER A 368 3.11 -23.09 -5.55
N ALA A 369 2.28 -24.01 -6.06
CA ALA A 369 2.13 -25.33 -5.49
C ALA A 369 3.51 -26.03 -5.48
N LYS A 370 3.90 -26.55 -4.31
CA LYS A 370 5.19 -27.26 -4.11
C LYS A 370 5.16 -28.72 -4.56
N SER A 371 3.97 -29.22 -4.89
CA SER A 371 3.71 -30.57 -5.36
C SER A 371 2.55 -30.53 -6.37
N PRO A 372 2.42 -31.54 -7.25
CA PRO A 372 1.29 -31.67 -8.14
C PRO A 372 -0.03 -31.53 -7.38
N VAL A 373 -0.95 -30.73 -7.92
CA VAL A 373 -2.26 -30.49 -7.32
C VAL A 373 -3.20 -31.64 -7.63
N TYR A 374 -3.22 -32.10 -8.87
CA TYR A 374 -3.98 -33.25 -9.33
C TYR A 374 -3.08 -34.48 -9.36
N GLU A 375 -3.27 -35.40 -8.42
CA GLU A 375 -2.57 -36.70 -8.41
C GLU A 375 -3.31 -37.74 -9.28
N ASN A 376 -4.55 -37.44 -9.69
CA ASN A 376 -5.36 -38.25 -10.61
C ASN A 376 -5.56 -39.71 -10.21
N CYS A 377 -5.58 -40.02 -8.91
CA CYS A 377 -5.90 -41.34 -8.39
C CYS A 377 -7.29 -41.80 -8.88
N ARG A 378 -7.38 -42.98 -9.49
CA ARG A 378 -8.62 -43.49 -10.08
C ARG A 378 -9.48 -44.13 -9.00
N MET A 379 -10.76 -43.76 -8.97
CA MET A 379 -11.75 -44.36 -8.08
C MET A 379 -12.79 -45.08 -8.93
N LEU A 380 -12.86 -46.40 -8.81
CA LEU A 380 -13.78 -47.26 -9.53
C LEU A 380 -15.01 -47.59 -8.68
N SER A 381 -16.16 -47.78 -9.34
CA SER A 381 -17.34 -48.38 -8.73
C SER A 381 -17.07 -49.84 -8.34
N GLN A 382 -17.99 -50.43 -7.59
CA GLN A 382 -17.95 -51.86 -7.28
C GLN A 382 -17.91 -52.72 -8.55
N ASP A 383 -18.57 -52.27 -9.62
CA ASP A 383 -18.66 -52.93 -10.93
C ASP A 383 -17.43 -52.66 -11.83
N GLY A 384 -16.47 -51.86 -11.36
CA GLY A 384 -15.24 -51.55 -12.09
C GLY A 384 -15.31 -50.33 -13.02
N GLU A 385 -16.43 -49.62 -13.04
CA GLU A 385 -16.59 -48.37 -13.83
C GLU A 385 -15.84 -47.21 -13.20
N LEU A 386 -15.23 -46.32 -14.01
CA LEU A 386 -14.52 -45.15 -13.49
C LEU A 386 -15.50 -44.07 -13.01
N LEU A 387 -15.49 -43.80 -11.70
CA LEU A 387 -16.36 -42.78 -11.09
C LEU A 387 -15.74 -41.39 -11.12
N CYS A 388 -14.48 -41.27 -10.70
CA CYS A 388 -13.75 -40.00 -10.78
C CYS A 388 -12.24 -40.19 -10.56
N HIS A 389 -11.50 -39.15 -10.93
CA HIS A 389 -10.14 -38.93 -10.43
C HIS A 389 -10.17 -38.14 -9.11
N CYS A 390 -9.31 -38.52 -8.17
CA CYS A 390 -9.21 -37.90 -6.85
C CYS A 390 -7.76 -37.74 -6.38
N ASP A 391 -7.57 -37.08 -5.24
CA ASP A 391 -6.26 -36.93 -4.61
C ASP A 391 -5.93 -38.14 -3.74
N ARG A 392 -4.64 -38.43 -3.55
CA ARG A 392 -4.14 -39.58 -2.78
C ARG A 392 -4.54 -39.54 -1.32
N ARG A 393 -4.82 -38.35 -0.78
CA ARG A 393 -5.41 -38.20 0.56
C ARG A 393 -6.84 -38.76 0.62
N LYS A 394 -7.65 -38.51 -0.41
CA LYS A 394 -9.02 -39.04 -0.50
C LYS A 394 -8.97 -40.55 -0.69
N MET A 395 -8.10 -41.04 -1.56
CA MET A 395 -7.87 -42.48 -1.73
C MET A 395 -7.54 -43.18 -0.41
N ARG A 396 -6.53 -42.68 0.33
CA ARG A 396 -6.11 -43.25 1.62
C ARG A 396 -7.25 -43.29 2.63
N TRP A 397 -8.07 -42.24 2.69
CA TRP A 397 -9.22 -42.19 3.58
C TRP A 397 -10.22 -43.34 3.33
N TYR A 398 -10.45 -43.72 2.06
CA TYR A 398 -11.31 -44.87 1.73
C TYR A 398 -10.66 -46.21 2.09
N LEU A 399 -9.34 -46.35 1.88
CA LEU A 399 -8.58 -47.56 2.22
C LEU A 399 -8.52 -47.78 3.75
N GLU A 400 -8.14 -46.76 4.51
CA GLU A 400 -8.01 -46.80 5.98
C GLU A 400 -9.32 -47.16 6.69
N ARG A 401 -10.47 -46.89 6.04
CA ARG A 401 -11.81 -47.19 6.56
C ARG A 401 -12.40 -48.50 6.03
N GLY A 402 -11.64 -49.27 5.24
CA GLY A 402 -12.13 -50.49 4.62
C GLY A 402 -13.27 -50.28 3.60
N LEU A 403 -13.46 -49.05 3.13
CA LEU A 403 -14.51 -48.67 2.17
C LEU A 403 -14.09 -48.88 0.71
N ALA A 404 -12.80 -49.15 0.47
CA ALA A 404 -12.25 -49.48 -0.84
C ALA A 404 -11.11 -50.48 -0.73
N THR A 405 -10.82 -51.17 -1.83
CA THR A 405 -9.68 -52.07 -2.00
C THR A 405 -8.72 -51.53 -3.05
N LEU A 406 -7.43 -51.79 -2.87
CA LEU A 406 -6.42 -51.46 -3.86
C LEU A 406 -6.48 -52.47 -5.02
N VAL A 407 -6.47 -51.98 -6.25
CA VAL A 407 -6.45 -52.87 -7.42
C VAL A 407 -5.00 -53.26 -7.68
N ALA A 408 -4.66 -54.54 -7.45
CA ALA A 408 -3.29 -55.05 -7.42
C ALA A 408 -2.44 -54.70 -8.67
N ASP A 409 -3.07 -54.63 -9.84
CA ASP A 409 -2.40 -54.41 -11.12
C ASP A 409 -2.39 -52.95 -11.58
N GLN A 410 -2.94 -52.01 -10.79
CA GLN A 410 -3.02 -50.60 -11.16
C GLN A 410 -2.60 -49.70 -9.99
N GLU A 411 -1.39 -49.16 -10.07
CA GLU A 411 -0.91 -48.15 -9.12
C GLU A 411 -1.88 -46.95 -9.07
N ASN A 412 -2.20 -46.49 -7.86
CA ASN A 412 -3.11 -45.37 -7.61
C ASN A 412 -4.54 -45.59 -8.14
N THR A 413 -5.03 -46.84 -8.17
CA THR A 413 -6.44 -47.16 -8.40
C THR A 413 -7.06 -47.85 -7.18
N ILE A 414 -8.21 -47.34 -6.75
CA ILE A 414 -9.04 -47.97 -5.72
C ILE A 414 -10.40 -48.36 -6.29
N ARG A 415 -10.92 -49.51 -5.85
CA ARG A 415 -12.27 -49.98 -6.12
C ARG A 415 -13.11 -49.85 -4.86
N LEU A 416 -14.24 -49.14 -4.94
CA LEU A 416 -15.15 -49.02 -3.80
C LEU A 416 -15.77 -50.39 -3.48
N ASN A 417 -15.87 -50.70 -2.18
CA ASN A 417 -16.48 -51.94 -1.69
C ASN A 417 -18.01 -51.84 -1.57
N PHE A 418 -18.61 -50.76 -2.09
CA PHE A 418 -20.05 -50.47 -2.01
C PHE A 418 -20.52 -49.80 -3.30
N GLN A 419 -21.82 -49.92 -3.59
CA GLN A 419 -22.45 -49.28 -4.74
C GLN A 419 -22.57 -47.76 -4.53
N HIS A 420 -21.95 -46.98 -5.42
CA HIS A 420 -21.98 -45.52 -5.35
C HIS A 420 -23.28 -44.96 -5.95
N GLN A 421 -23.87 -43.91 -5.36
CA GLN A 421 -25.14 -43.33 -5.82
C GLN A 421 -25.11 -42.74 -7.25
N ASN A 422 -23.91 -42.51 -7.77
CA ASN A 422 -23.70 -42.01 -9.15
C ASN A 422 -23.30 -43.11 -10.14
N THR A 423 -23.32 -44.39 -9.75
CA THR A 423 -23.12 -45.50 -10.69
C THR A 423 -24.26 -45.50 -11.72
N GLY A 424 -23.95 -45.61 -13.02
CA GLY A 424 -24.94 -45.58 -14.11
C GLY A 424 -25.53 -44.20 -14.48
N LYS A 425 -25.23 -43.12 -13.75
CA LYS A 425 -25.65 -41.75 -14.09
C LYS A 425 -24.62 -41.08 -14.99
N ALA A 426 -24.69 -41.37 -16.29
CA ALA A 426 -23.80 -40.85 -17.32
C ALA A 426 -24.22 -39.45 -17.82
N ASP A 427 -24.40 -38.49 -16.91
CA ASP A 427 -24.67 -37.10 -17.31
C ASP A 427 -23.39 -36.37 -17.76
N ALA A 428 -23.54 -35.39 -18.64
CA ALA A 428 -22.46 -34.48 -19.08
C ALA A 428 -21.69 -33.86 -17.89
N SER A 429 -22.39 -33.68 -16.77
CA SER A 429 -21.87 -33.18 -15.49
C SER A 429 -20.78 -34.08 -14.86
N ASN A 430 -20.84 -35.38 -15.10
CA ASN A 430 -19.92 -36.37 -14.53
C ASN A 430 -18.61 -36.44 -15.33
N ARG A 431 -18.64 -36.02 -16.61
CA ARG A 431 -17.48 -36.00 -17.51
C ARG A 431 -16.33 -35.18 -16.93
N PHE A 432 -16.60 -34.04 -16.29
CA PHE A 432 -15.57 -33.24 -15.61
C PHE A 432 -14.85 -34.00 -14.50
N TYR A 433 -15.54 -34.89 -13.79
CA TYR A 433 -14.97 -35.64 -12.66
C TYR A 433 -14.28 -36.92 -13.08
N ALA A 434 -14.79 -37.56 -14.14
CA ALA A 434 -14.25 -38.78 -14.72
C ALA A 434 -13.01 -38.56 -15.58
N THR A 435 -12.72 -37.31 -15.97
CA THR A 435 -11.51 -36.97 -16.74
C THR A 435 -10.32 -36.67 -15.83
N SER A 436 -9.16 -37.17 -16.26
CA SER A 436 -7.88 -36.80 -15.67
C SER A 436 -7.60 -35.31 -15.93
N LYS A 437 -6.94 -34.66 -14.97
CA LYS A 437 -6.64 -33.22 -15.04
C LYS A 437 -5.16 -32.99 -15.09
N SER A 438 -4.76 -32.06 -15.95
CA SER A 438 -3.36 -31.68 -16.11
C SER A 438 -2.97 -30.60 -15.10
N ASN A 439 -1.75 -30.69 -14.58
CA ASN A 439 -1.19 -29.72 -13.63
C ASN A 439 -0.50 -28.56 -14.36
N HIS A 440 -1.29 -27.70 -14.99
CA HIS A 440 -0.81 -26.48 -15.63
C HIS A 440 -1.85 -25.35 -15.53
N CYS A 441 -1.41 -24.11 -15.77
CA CYS A 441 -2.27 -22.95 -15.87
C CYS A 441 -3.33 -23.16 -16.95
N VAL A 442 -4.61 -23.00 -16.60
CA VAL A 442 -5.74 -23.17 -17.53
C VAL A 442 -5.80 -22.05 -18.57
N VAL A 443 -5.18 -20.90 -18.29
CA VAL A 443 -5.20 -19.75 -19.19
C VAL A 443 -4.11 -19.88 -20.25
N CYS A 444 -2.85 -19.99 -19.82
CA CYS A 444 -1.69 -19.94 -20.71
C CYS A 444 -0.93 -21.26 -20.87
N GLY A 445 -1.30 -22.34 -20.18
CA GLY A 445 -0.65 -23.66 -20.29
C GLY A 445 0.65 -23.82 -19.50
N GLU A 446 1.04 -22.83 -18.69
CA GLU A 446 2.25 -22.86 -17.86
C GLU A 446 2.22 -24.01 -16.83
N SER A 447 3.18 -24.93 -16.90
CA SER A 447 3.29 -26.12 -16.04
C SER A 447 4.40 -26.05 -14.99
N GLY A 448 5.28 -25.04 -15.04
CA GLY A 448 6.35 -24.88 -14.06
C GLY A 448 5.88 -24.25 -12.74
N HIS A 449 4.87 -23.38 -12.80
CA HIS A 449 4.35 -22.69 -11.63
C HIS A 449 2.86 -22.38 -11.72
N TYR A 450 2.12 -22.76 -10.69
CA TYR A 450 0.67 -22.57 -10.63
C TYR A 450 0.17 -22.61 -9.20
N LEU A 451 -0.97 -21.95 -8.97
CA LEU A 451 -1.69 -21.97 -7.72
C LEU A 451 -3.18 -22.27 -7.95
N ARG A 452 -3.84 -22.73 -6.90
CA ARG A 452 -5.29 -22.98 -6.91
C ARG A 452 -6.02 -21.64 -6.85
N TYR A 453 -6.65 -21.25 -7.94
CA TYR A 453 -7.51 -20.08 -8.03
C TYR A 453 -8.98 -20.48 -7.98
N ARG A 454 -9.79 -19.65 -7.35
CA ARG A 454 -11.22 -19.88 -7.16
C ARG A 454 -11.97 -18.90 -8.06
N VAL A 455 -12.52 -19.40 -9.16
CA VAL A 455 -13.25 -18.59 -10.15
C VAL A 455 -14.40 -17.84 -9.48
N VAL A 456 -15.17 -18.55 -8.64
CA VAL A 456 -16.14 -17.93 -7.73
C VAL A 456 -15.43 -17.59 -6.41
N PRO A 457 -15.32 -16.30 -6.02
CA PRO A 457 -14.57 -15.91 -4.83
C PRO A 457 -15.13 -16.52 -3.54
N SER A 458 -14.23 -16.90 -2.63
CA SER A 458 -14.63 -17.56 -1.37
C SER A 458 -15.48 -16.68 -0.45
N CYS A 459 -15.38 -15.36 -0.59
CA CYS A 459 -16.17 -14.42 0.18
C CYS A 459 -17.67 -14.52 -0.09
N TYR A 460 -18.10 -14.94 -1.30
CA TYR A 460 -19.50 -15.21 -1.62
C TYR A 460 -19.85 -16.69 -1.40
N ARG A 461 -19.05 -17.59 -1.98
CA ARG A 461 -19.40 -19.03 -2.03
C ARG A 461 -19.61 -19.67 -0.65
N ARG A 462 -18.94 -19.15 0.37
CA ARG A 462 -19.10 -19.62 1.75
C ARG A 462 -20.47 -19.34 2.37
N HIS A 463 -21.30 -18.52 1.72
CA HIS A 463 -22.65 -18.16 2.15
C HIS A 463 -23.76 -18.85 1.37
N PHE A 464 -23.42 -19.56 0.30
CA PHE A 464 -24.40 -20.28 -0.52
C PHE A 464 -25.09 -21.41 0.27
N PRO A 465 -26.28 -21.89 -0.15
CA PRO A 465 -26.86 -23.15 0.32
C PRO A 465 -25.86 -24.32 0.26
N LEU A 466 -26.05 -25.29 1.14
CA LEU A 466 -25.04 -26.31 1.38
C LEU A 466 -24.79 -27.21 0.16
N HIS A 467 -25.83 -27.59 -0.58
CA HIS A 467 -25.69 -28.35 -1.82
C HIS A 467 -24.84 -27.60 -2.85
N LEU A 468 -24.98 -26.28 -2.98
CA LEU A 468 -24.12 -25.47 -3.87
C LEU A 468 -22.68 -25.32 -3.34
N LYS A 469 -22.51 -25.36 -2.01
CA LYS A 469 -21.18 -25.36 -1.36
C LYS A 469 -20.42 -26.66 -1.56
N THR A 470 -21.08 -27.80 -1.76
CA THR A 470 -20.41 -29.10 -1.87
C THR A 470 -19.74 -29.35 -3.22
N HIS A 471 -20.02 -28.51 -4.23
CA HIS A 471 -19.49 -28.64 -5.60
C HIS A 471 -18.31 -27.70 -5.92
N ARG A 472 -17.47 -27.35 -4.93
CA ARG A 472 -16.41 -26.33 -5.09
C ARG A 472 -15.31 -26.69 -6.09
N SER A 473 -15.15 -27.97 -6.41
CA SER A 473 -14.05 -28.45 -7.25
C SER A 473 -14.14 -27.99 -8.70
N HIS A 474 -15.34 -27.74 -9.21
CA HIS A 474 -15.51 -27.22 -10.58
C HIS A 474 -14.97 -25.79 -10.72
N ASP A 475 -15.15 -24.98 -9.67
CA ASP A 475 -14.72 -23.58 -9.64
C ASP A 475 -13.28 -23.37 -9.14
N ILE A 476 -12.55 -24.45 -8.88
CA ILE A 476 -11.13 -24.40 -8.51
C ILE A 476 -10.30 -24.78 -9.73
N VAL A 477 -9.61 -23.81 -10.30
CA VAL A 477 -8.74 -23.96 -11.46
C VAL A 477 -7.29 -23.67 -11.10
N LEU A 478 -6.35 -24.15 -11.91
CA LEU A 478 -4.94 -23.83 -11.75
C LEU A 478 -4.59 -22.64 -12.64
N VAL A 479 -3.94 -21.62 -12.07
CA VAL A 479 -3.43 -20.46 -12.83
C VAL A 479 -2.01 -20.17 -12.41
N CYS A 480 -1.17 -19.71 -13.35
CA CYS A 480 0.13 -19.16 -13.02
C CYS A 480 -0.02 -17.79 -12.35
N ILE A 481 1.06 -17.23 -11.82
CA ILE A 481 1.01 -15.96 -11.07
C ILE A 481 0.50 -14.80 -11.93
N SER A 482 0.89 -14.71 -13.20
CA SER A 482 0.38 -13.64 -14.07
C SER A 482 -1.10 -13.78 -14.37
N CYS A 483 -1.54 -15.00 -14.64
CA CYS A 483 -2.96 -15.24 -14.90
C CYS A 483 -3.78 -15.06 -13.60
N HIS A 484 -3.18 -15.29 -12.43
CA HIS A 484 -3.80 -14.97 -11.15
C HIS A 484 -4.02 -13.47 -10.97
N GLU A 485 -3.01 -12.64 -11.24
CA GLU A 485 -3.13 -11.17 -11.16
C GLU A 485 -4.23 -10.67 -12.11
N ALA A 486 -4.23 -11.13 -13.36
CA ALA A 486 -5.27 -10.81 -14.33
C ALA A 486 -6.65 -11.27 -13.85
N ALA A 487 -6.77 -12.50 -13.34
CA ALA A 487 -8.03 -13.04 -12.84
C ALA A 487 -8.56 -12.27 -11.63
N GLN A 488 -7.67 -11.78 -10.77
CA GLN A 488 -8.03 -11.01 -9.59
C GLN A 488 -8.63 -9.65 -9.97
N VAL A 489 -8.03 -8.95 -10.94
CA VAL A 489 -8.58 -7.68 -11.46
C VAL A 489 -10.00 -7.90 -11.99
N VAL A 490 -10.19 -8.96 -12.77
CA VAL A 490 -11.49 -9.33 -13.33
C VAL A 490 -12.52 -9.67 -12.24
N ALA A 491 -12.12 -10.43 -11.21
CA ALA A 491 -13.00 -10.73 -10.09
C ALA A 491 -13.37 -9.47 -9.29
N ASP A 492 -12.45 -8.53 -9.14
CA ASP A 492 -12.69 -7.27 -8.42
C ASP A 492 -13.61 -6.31 -9.20
N GLU A 493 -13.64 -6.39 -10.53
CA GLU A 493 -14.64 -5.71 -11.36
C GLU A 493 -16.06 -6.20 -11.04
N VAL A 494 -16.28 -7.52 -11.07
CA VAL A 494 -17.60 -8.11 -10.74
C VAL A 494 -18.02 -7.76 -9.31
N LYS A 495 -17.10 -7.75 -8.34
CA LYS A 495 -17.41 -7.34 -6.96
C LYS A 495 -17.90 -5.89 -6.87
N ARG A 496 -17.27 -4.98 -7.64
CA ARG A 496 -17.67 -3.57 -7.68
C ARG A 496 -19.04 -3.39 -8.32
N GLU A 497 -19.34 -4.15 -9.38
CA GLU A 497 -20.67 -4.16 -10.00
C GLU A 497 -21.73 -4.64 -9.01
N LEU A 498 -21.49 -5.76 -8.30
CA LEU A 498 -22.41 -6.27 -7.28
C LEU A 498 -22.62 -5.29 -6.11
N ALA A 499 -21.57 -4.56 -5.73
CA ALA A 499 -21.67 -3.52 -4.70
C ALA A 499 -22.61 -2.39 -5.12
N ALA A 500 -22.51 -1.95 -6.38
CA ALA A 500 -23.39 -0.91 -6.92
C ALA A 500 -24.82 -1.42 -7.15
N GLU A 501 -24.98 -2.63 -7.68
CA GLU A 501 -26.28 -3.21 -8.04
C GLU A 501 -27.17 -3.50 -6.82
N HIS A 502 -26.57 -3.95 -5.72
CA HIS A 502 -27.31 -4.29 -4.50
C HIS A 502 -27.27 -3.21 -3.43
N ASP A 503 -26.58 -2.10 -3.67
CA ASP A 503 -26.32 -1.04 -2.69
C ASP A 503 -25.69 -1.58 -1.39
N ILE A 504 -24.64 -2.40 -1.55
CA ILE A 504 -23.92 -3.04 -0.46
C ILE A 504 -22.43 -2.74 -0.60
N PRO A 505 -21.82 -1.92 0.27
CA PRO A 505 -20.41 -1.56 0.15
C PRO A 505 -19.49 -2.79 0.28
N LEU A 506 -18.27 -2.71 -0.27
CA LEU A 506 -17.31 -3.83 -0.21
C LEU A 506 -16.80 -4.11 1.22
N ASN A 507 -16.91 -3.13 2.10
CA ASN A 507 -16.56 -3.21 3.52
C ASN A 507 -17.77 -2.82 4.37
N PRO A 508 -17.93 -3.39 5.58
CA PRO A 508 -19.03 -3.03 6.46
C PRO A 508 -18.94 -1.56 6.88
N PRO A 509 -20.09 -0.89 7.08
CA PRO A 509 -20.13 0.43 7.69
C PRO A 509 -19.61 0.36 9.14
N PRO A 510 -19.16 1.48 9.72
CA PRO A 510 -18.68 1.53 11.10
C PRO A 510 -19.78 1.06 12.08
N LEU A 511 -19.44 0.20 13.05
CA LEU A 511 -20.41 -0.22 14.07
C LEU A 511 -20.66 0.91 15.06
N ALA A 512 -21.93 1.16 15.39
CA ALA A 512 -22.32 1.94 16.56
C ALA A 512 -21.88 1.21 17.85
N PRO A 513 -21.53 1.95 18.93
CA PRO A 513 -21.13 1.36 20.19
C PRO A 513 -22.24 0.46 20.79
N PRO A 514 -21.89 -0.60 21.53
CA PRO A 514 -22.86 -1.59 22.02
C PRO A 514 -23.90 -0.96 22.95
N ALA A 515 -25.18 -1.26 22.71
CA ALA A 515 -26.35 -0.68 23.40
C ALA A 515 -26.53 -1.09 24.88
N SER A 516 -25.59 -1.81 25.50
CA SER A 516 -25.74 -2.30 26.88
C SER A 516 -25.35 -1.28 27.97
N LEU A 517 -25.30 0.01 27.65
CA LEU A 517 -24.94 1.08 28.60
C LEU A 517 -25.90 2.30 28.55
N VAL A 518 -27.13 2.13 28.05
CA VAL A 518 -28.15 3.19 28.07
C VAL A 518 -29.29 2.77 29.00
N SER A 519 -29.09 2.89 30.31
CA SER A 519 -30.19 2.91 31.27
C SER A 519 -29.78 3.60 32.59
N ALA A 520 -29.57 4.92 32.55
CA ALA A 520 -29.59 5.77 33.75
C ALA A 520 -29.64 7.27 33.37
N ALA A 521 -30.78 7.73 32.85
CA ALA A 521 -31.28 9.12 32.84
C ALA A 521 -32.51 9.06 31.91
N GLY A 522 -33.74 9.24 32.36
CA GLY A 522 -34.25 10.32 33.18
C GLY A 522 -35.54 10.73 32.49
N ASP A 523 -36.63 10.25 33.08
CA ASP A 523 -38.02 10.41 32.65
C ASP A 523 -38.43 11.89 32.54
N ASN A 524 -39.16 12.25 31.48
CA ASN A 524 -40.19 13.29 31.49
C ASN A 524 -40.93 13.36 30.14
N GLY A 525 -42.22 13.01 30.17
CA GLY A 525 -43.18 13.17 29.06
C GLY A 525 -43.47 14.65 28.73
N GLY A 526 -44.29 15.00 27.75
CA GLY A 526 -45.11 14.27 26.79
C GLY A 526 -45.73 15.31 25.83
N GLY A 527 -46.27 14.88 24.68
CA GLY A 527 -46.99 15.77 23.77
C GLY A 527 -47.13 15.21 22.35
N SER A 528 -48.30 14.65 22.05
CA SER A 528 -48.68 14.06 20.77
C SER A 528 -49.08 15.11 19.72
N GLY A 529 -48.82 14.85 18.44
CA GLY A 529 -49.53 15.51 17.33
C GLY A 529 -48.97 15.29 15.91
N GLY A 530 -49.52 14.29 15.20
CA GLY A 530 -50.01 14.41 13.80
C GLY A 530 -49.08 14.70 12.60
N THR A 531 -48.76 13.63 11.84
CA THR A 531 -48.81 13.46 10.36
C THR A 531 -48.02 14.32 9.35
N LYS A 532 -47.25 13.59 8.52
CA LYS A 532 -46.92 13.72 7.07
C LYS A 532 -46.14 14.96 6.56
N ALA A 533 -44.94 14.71 5.99
CA ALA A 533 -44.62 14.98 4.57
C ALA A 533 -43.19 14.51 4.23
N ALA A 534 -43.00 14.08 2.99
CA ALA A 534 -41.73 13.72 2.38
C ALA A 534 -40.78 14.94 2.30
N GLY A 535 -39.48 14.70 2.49
CA GLY A 535 -38.45 15.72 2.37
C GLY A 535 -37.06 15.14 2.57
N ASP A 536 -36.29 15.17 1.48
CA ASP A 536 -34.85 15.00 1.36
C ASP A 536 -34.05 15.49 2.59
N SER A 537 -33.21 14.62 3.17
CA SER A 537 -32.13 15.04 4.07
C SER A 537 -31.06 13.96 4.23
N SER A 538 -29.83 14.39 3.99
CA SER A 538 -28.55 13.82 4.40
C SER A 538 -28.62 13.07 5.75
N GLY A 539 -28.44 11.76 5.71
CA GLY A 539 -28.21 10.95 6.90
C GLY A 539 -26.76 11.09 7.37
N GLN A 540 -26.54 11.78 8.49
CA GLN A 540 -25.34 11.64 9.30
C GLN A 540 -25.19 10.17 9.72
N GLU A 541 -24.24 9.44 9.12
CA GLU A 541 -23.87 8.10 9.60
C GLU A 541 -23.02 8.23 10.88
N ALA A 542 -23.41 7.48 11.92
CA ALA A 542 -22.82 7.52 13.25
C ALA A 542 -21.30 7.23 13.26
N ALA A 543 -20.56 8.04 14.02
CA ALA A 543 -19.10 8.05 14.14
C ALA A 543 -18.50 6.83 14.90
N GLY A 544 -18.61 5.62 14.34
CA GLY A 544 -17.98 4.41 14.88
C GLY A 544 -16.55 4.18 14.40
N VAL A 545 -15.72 3.47 15.18
CA VAL A 545 -14.39 3.00 14.75
C VAL A 545 -14.48 1.56 14.25
N HIS A 546 -14.04 1.31 13.03
CA HIS A 546 -14.01 -0.05 12.47
C HIS A 546 -13.02 -0.95 13.27
N PRO A 547 -13.38 -2.17 13.69
CA PRO A 547 -12.56 -3.08 14.50
C PRO A 547 -11.19 -3.44 13.92
N TYR A 548 -11.05 -3.42 12.59
CA TYR A 548 -9.73 -3.51 11.96
C TYR A 548 -8.79 -2.37 12.39
N ASN A 549 -9.30 -1.14 12.47
CA ASN A 549 -8.55 0.04 12.86
C ASN A 549 -8.20 -0.02 14.35
N ALA A 550 -9.15 -0.37 15.22
CA ALA A 550 -8.91 -0.59 16.65
C ALA A 550 -7.83 -1.67 16.89
N ARG A 551 -7.89 -2.78 16.16
CA ARG A 551 -6.90 -3.85 16.24
C ARG A 551 -5.52 -3.45 15.72
N ARG A 552 -5.44 -2.65 14.65
CA ARG A 552 -4.16 -2.11 14.16
C ARG A 552 -3.56 -1.11 15.14
N ALA A 553 -4.38 -0.24 15.74
CA ALA A 553 -3.98 0.66 16.82
C ALA A 553 -3.39 -0.14 17.99
N ALA A 554 -4.09 -1.17 18.44
CA ALA A 554 -3.66 -2.02 19.55
C ALA A 554 -2.36 -2.80 19.24
N GLN A 555 -2.19 -3.29 18.01
CA GLN A 555 -0.94 -3.92 17.57
C GLN A 555 0.25 -2.96 17.52
N ALA A 556 0.01 -1.71 17.13
CA ALA A 556 1.04 -0.68 17.07
C ALA A 556 1.50 -0.27 18.47
N LEU A 557 0.55 -0.02 19.38
CA LEU A 557 0.81 0.25 20.80
C LEU A 557 1.53 -0.93 21.48
N SER A 558 1.13 -2.17 21.21
CA SER A 558 1.75 -3.36 21.84
C SER A 558 3.17 -3.66 21.37
N LYS A 559 3.58 -3.17 20.19
CA LYS A 559 4.93 -3.41 19.65
C LYS A 559 5.91 -2.27 19.95
N ASN A 560 5.43 -1.04 19.81
CA ASN A 560 6.28 0.15 19.79
C ASN A 560 5.78 1.22 20.76
N GLY A 561 4.82 0.91 21.64
CA GLY A 561 4.15 1.87 22.51
C GLY A 561 5.15 2.75 23.25
N ASP A 562 6.13 2.17 23.93
CA ASP A 562 7.10 2.93 24.75
C ASP A 562 8.00 3.86 23.94
N ALA A 563 8.35 3.47 22.72
CA ALA A 563 9.16 4.27 21.78
C ALA A 563 8.32 5.24 20.92
N MET A 564 6.99 5.26 21.10
CA MET A 564 6.06 6.08 20.33
C MET A 564 5.85 7.45 20.98
N PRO A 565 5.83 8.55 20.21
CA PRO A 565 5.49 9.89 20.71
C PRO A 565 4.16 9.90 21.46
N ALA A 566 4.05 10.67 22.55
CA ALA A 566 2.88 10.72 23.41
C ALA A 566 1.58 11.04 22.64
N SER A 567 1.63 11.99 21.71
CA SER A 567 0.48 12.35 20.85
C SER A 567 -0.01 11.20 19.98
N ARG A 568 0.90 10.41 19.39
CA ARG A 568 0.53 9.24 18.58
C ARG A 568 0.03 8.09 19.46
N ARG A 569 0.55 7.98 20.67
CA ARG A 569 0.05 7.04 21.68
C ARG A 569 -1.39 7.39 22.04
N GLU A 570 -1.65 8.63 22.42
CA GLU A 570 -2.97 9.19 22.74
C GLU A 570 -3.97 9.04 21.58
N GLU A 571 -3.56 9.27 20.33
CA GLU A 571 -4.41 9.06 19.16
C GLU A 571 -4.83 7.58 19.03
N LEU A 572 -3.88 6.65 19.14
CA LEU A 572 -4.18 5.22 19.06
C LEU A 572 -5.01 4.75 20.27
N GLU A 573 -4.78 5.33 21.44
CA GLU A 573 -5.60 5.10 22.63
C GLU A 573 -7.02 5.65 22.44
N ALA A 574 -7.18 6.83 21.83
CA ALA A 574 -8.47 7.41 21.50
C ALA A 574 -9.25 6.56 20.49
N VAL A 575 -8.57 6.01 19.47
CA VAL A 575 -9.18 5.04 18.52
C VAL A 575 -9.67 3.78 19.25
N ILE A 576 -8.97 3.33 20.28
CA ILE A 576 -9.38 2.20 21.12
C ILE A 576 -10.54 2.59 22.04
N LYS A 577 -10.49 3.75 22.70
CA LYS A 577 -11.57 4.26 23.58
C LYS A 577 -12.87 4.48 22.82
N GLN A 578 -12.79 5.08 21.63
CA GLN A 578 -13.94 5.28 20.74
C GLN A 578 -14.49 3.94 20.24
N PHE A 579 -13.63 2.97 19.93
CA PHE A 579 -14.07 1.61 19.59
C PHE A 579 -14.79 0.91 20.76
N LEU A 580 -14.34 1.12 22.00
CA LEU A 580 -14.95 0.57 23.21
C LEU A 580 -16.18 1.35 23.69
N GLY A 581 -16.56 2.42 23.00
CA GLY A 581 -17.73 3.26 23.34
C GLY A 581 -17.51 4.16 24.56
N ARG A 582 -16.26 4.43 24.96
CA ARG A 582 -15.92 5.29 26.11
C ARG A 582 -15.67 6.75 25.73
N SER A 583 -16.38 7.23 24.71
CA SER A 583 -16.20 8.59 24.20
C SER A 583 -17.17 9.56 24.87
N GLN A 584 -16.59 10.42 25.71
CA GLN A 584 -17.12 11.71 26.22
C GLN A 584 -18.39 11.63 27.07
N GLY A 585 -18.21 11.35 28.35
CA GLY A 585 -19.22 11.52 29.39
C GLY A 585 -18.66 11.17 30.76
N GLU A 586 -18.27 12.21 31.50
CA GLU A 586 -18.06 12.31 32.96
C GLU A 586 -17.10 11.31 33.66
N GLU A 587 -16.02 11.87 34.22
CA GLU A 587 -15.04 11.28 35.16
C GLU A 587 -14.25 10.04 34.67
N GLU A 588 -13.19 10.20 33.85
CA GLU A 588 -12.26 9.09 33.58
C GLU A 588 -10.76 9.47 33.66
N LEU A 589 -10.01 8.56 34.31
CA LEU A 589 -8.56 8.57 34.51
C LEU A 589 -7.74 8.74 33.20
N PRO A 590 -6.58 9.41 33.24
CA PRO A 590 -5.71 9.54 32.07
C PRO A 590 -5.11 8.19 31.66
N GLY A 591 -5.53 7.67 30.50
CA GLY A 591 -4.96 6.48 29.85
C GLY A 591 -5.97 5.38 29.49
N LEU A 592 -5.50 4.27 28.93
CA LEU A 592 -6.27 3.04 28.74
C LEU A 592 -6.41 2.27 30.06
N GLN A 593 -7.58 1.69 30.32
CA GLN A 593 -7.80 0.82 31.47
C GLN A 593 -7.13 -0.55 31.26
N PRO A 594 -6.74 -1.25 32.34
CA PRO A 594 -6.25 -2.62 32.27
C PRO A 594 -7.24 -3.52 31.51
N GLY A 595 -6.82 -4.04 30.35
CA GLY A 595 -7.64 -4.91 29.49
C GLY A 595 -8.22 -4.25 28.23
N ASP A 596 -8.20 -2.91 28.10
CA ASP A 596 -8.72 -2.23 26.89
C ASP A 596 -7.91 -2.56 25.65
N LEU A 597 -6.59 -2.59 25.82
CA LEU A 597 -5.65 -2.94 24.76
C LEU A 597 -5.83 -4.40 24.32
N ASP A 598 -6.23 -5.28 25.24
CA ASP A 598 -6.55 -6.68 24.93
C ASP A 598 -7.86 -6.81 24.19
N ALA A 599 -8.90 -6.10 24.65
CA ALA A 599 -10.20 -6.02 24.00
C ALA A 599 -10.08 -5.51 22.55
N ALA A 600 -9.23 -4.49 22.31
CA ALA A 600 -8.95 -3.97 20.98
C ALA A 600 -8.09 -4.90 20.12
N LEU A 601 -7.09 -5.59 20.70
CA LEU A 601 -6.28 -6.60 19.98
C LEU A 601 -7.14 -7.73 19.44
N VAL A 602 -8.16 -8.13 20.19
CA VAL A 602 -9.07 -9.23 19.84
C VAL A 602 -10.34 -8.76 19.14
N ALA A 603 -10.47 -7.44 18.90
CA ALA A 603 -11.60 -6.84 18.19
C ALA A 603 -11.80 -7.51 16.83
N GLY A 604 -12.99 -8.06 16.58
CA GLY A 604 -13.32 -8.79 15.36
C GLY A 604 -12.47 -10.05 15.12
N VAL A 605 -11.97 -10.70 16.17
CA VAL A 605 -11.25 -11.99 16.14
C VAL A 605 -12.06 -13.04 16.90
N SER A 606 -12.34 -14.20 16.30
CA SER A 606 -13.09 -15.31 16.93
C SER A 606 -12.46 -15.77 18.26
N ARG A 607 -13.26 -16.12 19.29
CA ARG A 607 -12.79 -16.52 20.65
C ARG A 607 -11.60 -17.49 20.66
N ARG A 608 -11.60 -18.49 19.77
CA ARG A 608 -10.52 -19.49 19.66
C ARG A 608 -9.16 -18.91 19.20
N ARG A 609 -9.18 -17.84 18.41
CA ARG A 609 -7.98 -17.16 17.87
C ARG A 609 -7.51 -16.02 18.77
N GLN A 610 -8.41 -15.49 19.61
CA GLN A 610 -8.09 -14.49 20.64
C GLN A 610 -7.00 -15.00 21.58
N ARG A 611 -7.13 -16.23 22.10
CA ARG A 611 -6.14 -16.85 23.00
C ARG A 611 -4.74 -16.95 22.39
N LYS A 612 -4.61 -17.43 21.16
CA LYS A 612 -3.31 -17.50 20.44
C LYS A 612 -2.73 -16.11 20.17
N MET A 613 -3.61 -15.14 19.91
CA MET A 613 -3.21 -13.78 19.61
C MET A 613 -2.71 -13.06 20.86
N LEU A 614 -3.42 -13.15 21.98
CA LEU A 614 -2.99 -12.60 23.28
C LEU A 614 -1.69 -13.25 23.79
N GLN A 615 -1.56 -14.57 23.64
CA GLN A 615 -0.32 -15.29 23.97
C GLN A 615 0.90 -14.79 23.17
N ARG A 616 0.72 -14.43 21.90
CA ARG A 616 1.82 -13.89 21.05
C ARG A 616 2.38 -12.56 21.57
N TYR A 617 1.57 -11.80 22.31
CA TYR A 617 1.96 -10.53 22.91
C TYR A 617 2.27 -10.67 24.41
N GLY A 618 2.44 -11.90 24.92
CA GLY A 618 2.83 -12.15 26.31
C GLY A 618 1.74 -11.87 27.34
N ARG A 619 0.45 -11.88 26.94
CA ARG A 619 -0.68 -11.49 27.80
C ARG A 619 -1.53 -12.69 28.21
N THR A 620 -1.90 -12.75 29.50
CA THR A 620 -2.81 -13.75 30.07
C THR A 620 -4.26 -13.33 29.85
N ALA A 621 -5.11 -14.23 29.39
CA ALA A 621 -6.53 -13.93 29.20
C ALA A 621 -7.21 -13.66 30.56
N VAL A 622 -7.47 -12.40 30.89
CA VAL A 622 -8.33 -12.04 32.01
C VAL A 622 -9.78 -12.27 31.55
N MET A 623 -10.39 -13.35 32.02
CA MET A 623 -11.82 -13.56 31.85
C MET A 623 -12.55 -12.73 32.91
N ALA A 624 -13.34 -11.75 32.48
CA ALA A 624 -14.33 -11.13 33.35
C ALA A 624 -15.38 -12.18 33.72
N LYS A 625 -15.37 -12.62 34.98
CA LYS A 625 -16.50 -13.32 35.60
C LYS A 625 -17.59 -12.28 35.87
N ASN A 626 -18.66 -12.27 35.08
CA ASN A 626 -19.96 -11.80 35.57
C ASN A 626 -20.74 -13.04 35.97
N GLY A 627 -21.09 -13.13 37.26
CA GLY A 627 -21.65 -14.32 37.90
C GLY A 627 -23.18 -14.33 38.00
N SER A 628 -23.73 -15.53 37.83
CA SER A 628 -24.82 -16.21 38.57
C SER A 628 -24.98 -17.55 37.85
N ASP A 629 -24.60 -18.72 38.36
CA ASP A 629 -24.96 -19.33 39.64
C ASP A 629 -23.92 -20.39 40.05
N GLY A 630 -23.86 -20.67 41.37
CA GLY A 630 -23.67 -22.02 41.92
C GLY A 630 -22.24 -22.57 42.08
N ASP A 631 -21.79 -22.58 43.34
CA ASP A 631 -21.00 -23.61 44.06
C ASP A 631 -21.02 -25.03 43.40
N GLU A 632 -20.01 -25.89 43.39
CA GLU A 632 -19.01 -26.30 44.40
C GLU A 632 -17.70 -26.80 43.74
N GLY A 633 -16.66 -27.04 44.57
CA GLY A 633 -15.26 -27.24 44.18
C GLY A 633 -14.81 -28.61 43.66
N GLY A 634 -13.48 -28.74 43.49
CA GLY A 634 -12.79 -30.01 43.22
C GLY A 634 -11.47 -29.84 42.45
N GLU A 635 -10.35 -30.07 43.14
CA GLU A 635 -9.00 -30.21 42.59
C GLU A 635 -8.87 -31.42 41.64
N GLY A 636 -7.94 -31.40 40.68
CA GLY A 636 -7.59 -32.64 39.96
C GLY A 636 -6.82 -32.50 38.65
N SER A 637 -5.70 -33.19 38.58
CA SER A 637 -4.71 -33.37 37.51
C SER A 637 -5.18 -34.11 36.24
N GLY A 638 -4.42 -33.94 35.14
CA GLY A 638 -3.96 -35.06 34.30
C GLY A 638 -4.82 -35.52 33.09
N ALA A 639 -4.13 -35.67 31.96
CA ALA A 639 -4.26 -36.66 30.88
C ALA A 639 -5.60 -36.96 30.14
N GLU A 640 -5.45 -37.02 28.80
CA GLU A 640 -5.97 -37.98 27.80
C GLU A 640 -7.46 -38.38 27.66
N GLU A 641 -7.85 -38.36 26.38
CA GLU A 641 -8.70 -39.31 25.64
C GLU A 641 -10.25 -39.36 25.68
N GLU A 642 -10.75 -39.51 24.44
CA GLU A 642 -11.92 -40.27 23.98
C GLU A 642 -13.38 -39.79 24.17
N ARG A 643 -14.20 -40.43 23.34
CA ARG A 643 -15.49 -40.07 22.75
C ARG A 643 -16.66 -40.35 23.71
N GLU A 644 -17.78 -39.65 23.52
CA GLU A 644 -19.08 -40.34 23.45
C GLU A 644 -20.18 -39.49 22.78
N ARG A 645 -21.10 -40.19 22.09
CA ARG A 645 -22.30 -39.68 21.42
C ARG A 645 -23.45 -39.61 22.42
N GLY A 646 -24.26 -38.56 22.34
CA GLY A 646 -25.63 -38.54 22.83
C GLY A 646 -26.55 -37.95 21.75
N GLU A 647 -27.54 -38.74 21.33
CA GLU A 647 -28.63 -38.34 20.44
C GLU A 647 -29.62 -37.44 21.18
N SER A 648 -29.99 -36.29 20.59
CA SER A 648 -31.26 -35.64 20.90
C SER A 648 -31.80 -34.90 19.69
N THR A 649 -33.05 -35.17 19.40
CA THR A 649 -33.89 -34.70 18.31
C THR A 649 -34.16 -33.18 18.37
N GLY A 650 -34.37 -32.58 17.18
CA GLY A 650 -35.15 -31.35 17.05
C GLY A 650 -34.38 -30.05 16.83
N ARG A 651 -34.60 -29.45 15.64
CA ARG A 651 -34.26 -28.08 15.21
C ARG A 651 -32.77 -27.76 15.14
N TYR A 652 -32.22 -27.88 13.94
CA TYR A 652 -30.94 -27.27 13.58
C TYR A 652 -31.07 -25.73 13.59
N ALA A 653 -30.76 -25.12 14.73
CA ALA A 653 -30.31 -23.74 14.76
C ALA A 653 -28.92 -23.68 14.09
N PRO A 654 -28.63 -22.67 13.25
CA PRO A 654 -27.33 -22.57 12.59
C PRO A 654 -26.23 -22.53 13.64
N SER A 655 -25.27 -23.44 13.52
CA SER A 655 -24.07 -23.48 14.36
C SER A 655 -23.39 -22.11 14.37
N SER A 656 -23.37 -21.46 15.54
CA SER A 656 -22.76 -20.15 15.84
C SER A 656 -21.27 -20.01 15.44
N ARG A 657 -20.64 -21.08 14.94
CA ARG A 657 -19.25 -21.10 14.45
C ARG A 657 -19.03 -20.42 13.09
N SER A 658 -20.03 -20.29 12.22
CA SER A 658 -19.84 -19.70 10.87
C SER A 658 -20.05 -18.21 10.82
N GLU A 659 -20.97 -17.67 11.62
CA GLU A 659 -21.34 -16.25 11.61
C GLU A 659 -20.22 -15.32 12.12
N GLU A 660 -19.41 -15.78 13.10
CA GLU A 660 -18.34 -14.95 13.69
C GLU A 660 -17.17 -14.63 12.73
N LYS A 661 -16.96 -15.40 11.66
CA LYS A 661 -15.85 -15.18 10.72
C LYS A 661 -16.13 -14.11 9.67
N ASP A 662 -17.39 -13.71 9.50
CA ASP A 662 -17.88 -12.99 8.33
C ASP A 662 -18.37 -11.56 8.62
N GLN A 663 -18.05 -11.06 9.81
CA GLN A 663 -18.43 -9.71 10.21
C GLN A 663 -17.59 -8.59 9.57
N TRP A 664 -16.53 -8.91 8.79
CA TRP A 664 -15.53 -7.93 8.38
C TRP A 664 -15.02 -8.08 6.93
N GLY A 665 -14.74 -6.95 6.27
CA GLY A 665 -14.17 -6.85 4.92
C GLY A 665 -15.02 -7.53 3.83
N HIS A 666 -14.37 -8.09 2.81
CA HIS A 666 -15.06 -8.78 1.71
C HIS A 666 -15.97 -9.94 2.14
N GLY A 667 -15.73 -10.56 3.31
CA GLY A 667 -16.58 -11.63 3.85
C GLY A 667 -17.97 -11.14 4.26
N TRP A 668 -18.06 -9.93 4.80
CA TRP A 668 -19.32 -9.25 5.15
C TRP A 668 -20.11 -8.90 3.88
N HIS A 669 -19.45 -8.25 2.93
CA HIS A 669 -20.05 -7.89 1.65
C HIS A 669 -20.62 -9.12 0.95
N GLY A 670 -19.84 -10.20 0.86
CA GLY A 670 -20.30 -11.45 0.27
C GLY A 670 -21.48 -12.09 1.00
N SER A 671 -21.58 -11.94 2.33
CA SER A 671 -22.74 -12.43 3.11
C SER A 671 -24.01 -11.69 2.75
N ARG A 672 -23.93 -10.36 2.66
CA ARG A 672 -25.08 -9.49 2.41
C ARG A 672 -25.58 -9.59 0.98
N VAL A 673 -24.66 -9.64 0.02
CA VAL A 673 -25.01 -9.84 -1.40
C VAL A 673 -25.70 -11.19 -1.60
N VAL A 674 -25.16 -12.27 -1.03
CA VAL A 674 -25.79 -13.60 -1.17
C VAL A 674 -27.17 -13.64 -0.52
N ALA A 675 -27.33 -13.06 0.68
CA ALA A 675 -28.64 -12.96 1.32
C ALA A 675 -29.64 -12.19 0.43
N ARG A 676 -29.24 -11.05 -0.11
CA ARG A 676 -30.09 -10.22 -0.98
C ARG A 676 -30.49 -10.93 -2.27
N ILE A 677 -29.57 -11.68 -2.88
CA ILE A 677 -29.82 -12.46 -4.09
C ILE A 677 -30.85 -13.57 -3.81
N LEU A 678 -30.66 -14.30 -2.71
CA LEU A 678 -31.61 -15.33 -2.27
C LEU A 678 -33.00 -14.76 -1.97
N GLU A 679 -33.08 -13.57 -1.38
CA GLU A 679 -34.34 -12.87 -1.12
C GLU A 679 -35.06 -12.42 -2.41
N LYS A 680 -34.31 -11.98 -3.44
CA LYS A 680 -34.88 -11.43 -4.69
C LYS A 680 -35.37 -12.51 -5.66
N GLY A 681 -34.60 -13.58 -5.86
CA GLY A 681 -34.93 -14.59 -6.89
C GLY A 681 -34.40 -15.99 -6.57
N GLY A 682 -34.20 -16.29 -5.29
CA GLY A 682 -33.93 -17.65 -4.82
C GLY A 682 -32.63 -18.24 -5.36
N GLU A 683 -32.62 -19.56 -5.58
CA GLU A 683 -31.43 -20.28 -6.00
C GLU A 683 -31.05 -20.04 -7.48
N GLU A 684 -32.01 -19.69 -8.34
CA GLU A 684 -31.74 -19.42 -9.76
C GLU A 684 -30.85 -18.19 -9.96
N GLU A 685 -31.13 -17.10 -9.23
CA GLU A 685 -30.29 -15.90 -9.22
C GLU A 685 -28.89 -16.18 -8.64
N LEU A 686 -28.80 -17.12 -7.70
CA LEU A 686 -27.50 -17.53 -7.16
C LEU A 686 -26.67 -18.33 -8.18
N LEU A 687 -27.33 -19.13 -9.01
CA LEU A 687 -26.71 -19.78 -10.16
C LEU A 687 -26.30 -18.76 -11.22
N ASP A 688 -27.07 -17.69 -11.41
CA ASP A 688 -26.68 -16.55 -12.26
C ASP A 688 -25.42 -15.85 -11.73
N LEU A 689 -25.33 -15.58 -10.44
CA LEU A 689 -24.11 -15.04 -9.83
C LEU A 689 -22.88 -15.93 -10.09
N ILE A 690 -23.05 -17.25 -10.01
CA ILE A 690 -21.99 -18.21 -10.32
C ILE A 690 -21.61 -18.12 -11.80
N ARG A 691 -22.59 -18.10 -12.71
CA ARG A 691 -22.39 -17.97 -14.16
C ARG A 691 -21.66 -16.67 -14.48
N ARG A 692 -22.07 -15.53 -13.93
CA ARG A 692 -21.44 -14.22 -14.13
C ARG A 692 -19.95 -14.21 -13.80
N PHE A 693 -19.54 -14.81 -12.67
CA PHE A 693 -18.11 -14.95 -12.35
C PHE A 693 -17.37 -15.86 -13.34
N ARG A 694 -18.00 -16.95 -13.80
CA ARG A 694 -17.43 -17.89 -14.77
C ARG A 694 -17.31 -17.28 -16.17
N GLU A 695 -18.36 -16.63 -16.66
CA GLU A 695 -18.40 -15.92 -17.95
C GLU A 695 -17.32 -14.86 -17.98
N ARG A 696 -17.30 -13.97 -16.98
CA ARG A 696 -16.31 -12.89 -16.96
C ARG A 696 -14.88 -13.41 -16.92
N PHE A 697 -14.65 -14.53 -16.22
CA PHE A 697 -13.36 -15.21 -16.24
C PHE A 697 -13.00 -15.75 -17.64
N VAL A 698 -13.93 -16.41 -18.33
CA VAL A 698 -13.70 -16.97 -19.67
C VAL A 698 -13.53 -15.87 -20.72
N GLU A 699 -14.41 -14.87 -20.74
CA GLU A 699 -14.38 -13.75 -21.69
C GLU A 699 -13.08 -12.97 -21.60
N ARG A 700 -12.68 -12.58 -20.38
CA ARG A 700 -11.55 -11.65 -20.18
C ARG A 700 -10.21 -12.35 -20.22
N LEU A 701 -10.13 -13.61 -19.79
CA LEU A 701 -8.87 -14.35 -19.76
C LEU A 701 -8.68 -15.30 -20.95
N SER A 702 -9.74 -15.63 -21.69
CA SER A 702 -9.71 -16.53 -22.85
C SER A 702 -8.91 -17.83 -22.60
N PRO A 703 -9.31 -18.65 -21.61
CA PRO A 703 -8.50 -19.78 -21.18
C PRO A 703 -8.45 -20.90 -22.22
N ARG A 704 -7.23 -21.34 -22.57
CA ARG A 704 -7.00 -22.31 -23.65
C ARG A 704 -6.91 -23.76 -23.19
N PHE A 705 -6.68 -23.98 -21.91
CA PHE A 705 -6.37 -25.29 -21.33
C PHE A 705 -7.31 -25.63 -20.18
N MET A 706 -8.59 -25.27 -20.32
CA MET A 706 -9.61 -25.62 -19.35
C MET A 706 -9.76 -27.14 -19.24
N PRO A 707 -10.04 -27.69 -18.04
CA PRO A 707 -10.26 -29.12 -17.90
C PRO A 707 -11.44 -29.60 -18.76
N PRO A 708 -11.36 -30.78 -19.38
CA PRO A 708 -12.45 -31.31 -20.19
C PRO A 708 -13.75 -31.44 -19.39
N GLY A 709 -14.85 -30.90 -19.93
CA GLY A 709 -16.15 -30.86 -19.25
C GLY A 709 -16.33 -29.69 -18.27
N TRP A 710 -15.38 -28.76 -18.21
CA TRP A 710 -15.61 -27.48 -17.54
C TRP A 710 -16.45 -26.57 -18.44
N GLU A 711 -17.55 -26.05 -17.92
CA GLU A 711 -18.54 -25.26 -18.65
C GLU A 711 -19.08 -24.17 -17.73
N VAL A 712 -19.44 -23.01 -18.29
CA VAL A 712 -19.99 -21.87 -17.54
C VAL A 712 -21.28 -22.27 -16.83
N ASP A 713 -22.18 -22.94 -17.55
CA ASP A 713 -23.52 -23.33 -17.08
C ASP A 713 -23.53 -24.62 -16.25
N HIS A 714 -22.37 -25.07 -15.76
CA HIS A 714 -22.29 -26.31 -15.00
C HIS A 714 -23.11 -26.24 -13.70
N SER A 715 -24.19 -27.02 -13.67
CA SER A 715 -25.18 -27.10 -12.59
C SER A 715 -25.31 -28.52 -12.01
N ALA A 716 -24.20 -29.25 -11.93
CA ALA A 716 -24.20 -30.64 -11.47
C ALA A 716 -24.72 -30.79 -10.03
N ALA A 717 -25.91 -31.36 -9.86
CA ALA A 717 -26.34 -31.92 -8.60
C ALA A 717 -25.63 -33.28 -8.39
N ARG A 718 -24.77 -33.37 -7.37
CA ARG A 718 -24.18 -34.65 -6.93
C ARG A 718 -24.71 -34.99 -5.56
N GLU A 719 -25.52 -36.03 -5.48
CA GLU A 719 -25.97 -36.60 -4.20
C GLU A 719 -24.80 -37.32 -3.52
N PHE A 720 -24.60 -37.05 -2.24
CA PHE A 720 -23.56 -37.70 -1.44
C PHE A 720 -24.19 -38.80 -0.59
N GLY A 721 -23.87 -40.05 -0.90
CA GLY A 721 -24.34 -41.19 -0.12
C GLY A 721 -23.69 -41.32 1.26
N LYS A 722 -24.21 -42.25 2.06
CA LYS A 722 -23.80 -42.58 3.44
C LYS A 722 -22.31 -42.79 3.70
N HIS A 723 -21.55 -43.06 2.64
CA HIS A 723 -20.10 -43.32 2.68
C HIS A 723 -19.26 -42.23 1.99
N SER A 724 -19.83 -41.03 1.82
CA SER A 724 -19.10 -39.84 1.39
C SER A 724 -18.34 -39.20 2.54
N ILE A 725 -17.14 -38.68 2.27
CA ILE A 725 -16.38 -37.80 3.20
C ILE A 725 -17.22 -36.60 3.66
N TYR A 726 -18.23 -36.23 2.87
CA TYR A 726 -19.11 -35.08 3.11
C TYR A 726 -20.46 -35.45 3.76
N TYR A 727 -20.75 -36.73 4.01
CA TYR A 727 -22.05 -37.21 4.51
C TYR A 727 -22.42 -36.65 5.90
N GLY A 728 -21.44 -36.24 6.72
CA GLY A 728 -21.66 -35.59 8.02
C GLY A 728 -21.68 -34.06 7.99
N GLN A 729 -21.54 -33.43 6.82
CA GLN A 729 -21.61 -31.97 6.68
C GLN A 729 -22.97 -31.48 6.18
N ALA A 730 -23.86 -32.41 5.74
CA ALA A 730 -25.14 -32.14 5.10
C ALA A 730 -26.39 -32.52 5.90
N GLY A 731 -26.23 -32.64 7.22
CA GLY A 731 -27.34 -32.62 8.17
C GLY A 731 -27.42 -31.25 8.83
#